data_AF-Q02B52-F1
#
_entry.id   AF-Q02B52-F1
#
_cell.length_a   1.000
_cell.length_b   1.000
_cell.length_c   1.000
_cell.angle_alpha   90.00
_cell.angle_beta   90.00
_cell.angle_gamma   90.00
#
_symmetry.space_group_name_H-M   'P 1'
#
loop_
_entity.id
_entity.type
_entity.pdbx_description
1 polymer ?
#
loop_
_entity_poly.entity_id
_entity_poly.type
_entity_poly.pdbx_seq_one_letter_code
_entity_poly.pdbx_strand_id
1 'polypeptide(L)'
;MKKLPNRVLKLLGALPFLLGCGWCQAPGLGVPSIAAQTKGPDQINLTWAAVSEPGYGYLVEIQSAADSRYASWTELQPIPQAAGYTCDSTIFVRGARCEVSDPTGVHVYNPPTRGVAPWVTDPSYIDPQDNSPAQFIAWGLKPNTAYSFRVRSYSGQSSPTYGSYSNTVAAKTADYPARYVSPTGKDTNDGKASDAAHAWHSLAHGARSLACGQVLIVMGGTYTSDEIRMGQACTAEAKAVVLVNPGETATLISQPNGSPHAVTLGGRHVVIDGLHVASSGVAEGEYDVEIQGHYNALLNVEAHPPVIPSFKFGVTVGGSHNLFYRCYLHDYGSPDPTQNPNGGGGFLLTLLGGGATENVIWSNHLTRGGHDESICKAGCRGNRWLNNVMDGGWGQGWIGAFGTVHNLVEGNVIKSVGQLVPYFKPAIQISSAQNTVRRNVVLQSRTWALEISSFDQTASNNLVYNNVFYRSGGCYFQSSSRGVRAYYNDIYANNICYRIQNLATQIYVGNTTNRIVSNDFLFVDGTGKPQPEHPLVIWNQLAAGAFETTRPIGGADRTYDPPFSRNRSLSVPPQFVDEANLDFHLAPGSPLVAAGLPLANLLWGSSTGAVDLGAFGLNVTTMSDWPTDAAMERARAGDYEAALTIAKPPSAALEAALLRASDDDGGAAAALARIGAPAPEDLMARFERARQGTADPALWGALAAAPDRTLEMADLYLQWGLTRDALELLAHDGPNGPPSGDALFVYYRSYCREELDYQYYAAEDLRLAATLPLKDVSPKLKAALTVLQSASQRNPVDAYAHYLMGLLHRNAGRPAAARDALENALIVRPGFPQAEALLAKLPPATESRRKVRQAAPATLSSEARSPVAIAAMALRIAASADIDGAMSYFIPSNFPGEKQDDAVREAYLELRLRRLMASAAAKQCGGAAQSIANLGVADKQLPFTAGGFDALIGGARVQYLLGVVEFTCGDQQAARTRWDRVSKADAGIASTDYAYPILALAKLEPAVATARSRTAMGFLARQLGSAAPAHLGALQYSQGLLQALTGKQADAMSSFRSGAEAGPAGMVEYLNLEAIRALEAGQ
;
A
#
# COMPACT_ATOMS: atom_id res chain seq x y z
N MET A 1 -78.10 32.11 23.26
CA MET A 1 -77.06 31.36 23.99
C MET A 1 -76.14 30.69 22.96
N LYS A 2 -74.81 30.75 23.14
CA LYS A 2 -73.71 30.52 22.16
C LYS A 2 -73.56 31.63 21.10
N LYS A 3 -72.63 32.57 21.35
CA LYS A 3 -72.24 33.64 20.41
C LYS A 3 -70.84 33.34 19.85
N LEU A 4 -70.71 33.47 18.52
CA LEU A 4 -69.43 33.52 17.79
C LEU A 4 -68.49 34.58 18.39
N PRO A 5 -67.17 34.36 18.25
CA PRO A 5 -66.34 35.46 17.77
C PRO A 5 -65.23 35.06 16.80
N ASN A 6 -64.96 36.00 15.90
CA ASN A 6 -63.85 36.08 14.98
C ASN A 6 -63.01 37.28 15.44
N ARG A 7 -61.66 37.16 15.41
CA ARG A 7 -60.64 38.24 15.60
C ARG A 7 -60.52 38.76 17.04
N VAL A 8 -59.39 38.77 17.75
CA VAL A 8 -57.95 38.85 17.41
C VAL A 8 -57.15 38.42 18.66
N LEU A 9 -55.93 37.92 18.46
CA LEU A 9 -54.87 37.56 19.43
C LEU A 9 -54.69 36.08 19.83
N LYS A 10 -54.33 35.24 18.85
CA LYS A 10 -53.41 34.08 18.93
C LYS A 10 -53.29 33.46 17.54
N LEU A 11 -52.33 33.94 16.74
CA LEU A 11 -52.07 33.48 15.37
C LEU A 11 -50.58 33.18 15.22
N LEU A 12 -50.11 32.18 15.98
CA LEU A 12 -48.78 31.55 15.89
C LEU A 12 -48.88 30.11 16.43
N GLY A 13 -49.48 29.21 15.65
CA GLY A 13 -49.57 27.80 16.03
C GLY A 13 -50.10 26.90 14.90
N ALA A 14 -49.22 26.01 14.44
CA ALA A 14 -49.45 24.78 13.64
C ALA A 14 -49.44 24.86 12.09
N LEU A 15 -48.22 24.71 11.52
CA LEU A 15 -47.69 23.87 10.41
C LEU A 15 -46.69 24.65 9.53
N PRO A 16 -45.50 24.08 9.18
CA PRO A 16 -45.46 22.88 8.35
C PRO A 16 -44.49 21.76 8.81
N PHE A 17 -44.90 20.53 8.51
CA PHE A 17 -44.02 19.38 8.26
C PHE A 17 -43.03 19.76 7.14
N LEU A 18 -41.82 20.16 7.53
CA LEU A 18 -40.64 20.19 6.67
C LEU A 18 -39.53 19.52 7.48
N LEU A 19 -38.75 18.68 6.78
CA LEU A 19 -37.60 17.87 7.24
C LEU A 19 -37.97 16.44 7.68
N GLY A 20 -37.93 15.50 6.73
CA GLY A 20 -37.97 14.08 7.07
C GLY A 20 -38.16 13.13 5.89
N CYS A 21 -37.07 12.84 5.17
CA CYS A 21 -36.76 11.59 4.42
C CYS A 21 -35.64 11.94 3.43
N GLY A 22 -34.51 11.25 3.33
CA GLY A 22 -33.98 10.03 3.92
C GLY A 22 -32.70 9.79 3.13
N TRP A 23 -31.57 9.85 3.81
CA TRP A 23 -30.24 9.98 3.22
C TRP A 23 -29.92 8.85 2.22
N CYS A 24 -29.37 9.19 1.05
CA CYS A 24 -28.48 8.27 0.35
C CYS A 24 -27.29 8.03 1.27
N GLN A 25 -27.25 6.88 1.96
CA GLN A 25 -26.08 6.49 2.73
C GLN A 25 -24.92 6.30 1.75
N ALA A 26 -23.79 6.94 2.04
CA ALA A 26 -22.50 6.57 1.48
C ALA A 26 -22.29 5.05 1.63
N PRO A 27 -21.57 4.37 0.72
CA PRO A 27 -21.14 3.00 0.98
C PRO A 27 -20.51 2.93 2.38
N GLY A 28 -21.01 2.03 3.22
CA GLY A 28 -20.54 1.92 4.60
C GLY A 28 -19.09 1.46 4.64
N LEU A 29 -18.37 1.85 5.70
CA LEU A 29 -17.01 1.37 5.96
C LEU A 29 -16.97 -0.17 5.96
N GLY A 30 -15.90 -0.71 5.40
CA GLY A 30 -15.65 -2.15 5.29
C GLY A 30 -15.69 -2.83 6.65
N VAL A 31 -16.16 -4.08 6.66
CA VAL A 31 -16.25 -4.88 7.89
C VAL A 31 -15.11 -5.91 7.86
N PRO A 32 -14.10 -5.80 8.74
CA PRO A 32 -13.04 -6.79 8.78
C PRO A 32 -13.57 -8.13 9.29
N SER A 33 -12.96 -9.22 8.84
CA SER A 33 -13.08 -10.51 9.50
C SER A 33 -11.77 -10.84 10.19
N ILE A 34 -11.84 -11.11 11.49
CA ILE A 34 -10.66 -11.22 12.34
C ILE A 34 -10.44 -12.67 12.81
N ALA A 35 -9.19 -12.98 13.12
CA ALA A 35 -8.75 -14.17 13.84
C ALA A 35 -7.89 -13.76 15.05
N ALA A 36 -7.84 -14.64 16.07
CA ALA A 36 -7.05 -14.43 17.28
C ALA A 36 -6.13 -15.64 17.52
N GLN A 37 -4.87 -15.38 17.84
CA GLN A 37 -3.86 -16.39 18.11
C GLN A 37 -3.18 -16.12 19.45
N THR A 38 -3.19 -17.10 20.34
CA THR A 38 -2.46 -17.05 21.61
C THR A 38 -0.96 -17.07 21.37
N LYS A 39 -0.23 -16.12 21.99
CA LYS A 39 1.24 -15.97 21.86
C LYS A 39 2.01 -16.14 23.17
N GLY A 40 1.31 -16.45 24.25
CA GLY A 40 1.91 -16.59 25.56
C GLY A 40 0.85 -16.49 26.66
N PRO A 41 1.29 -16.39 27.92
CA PRO A 41 0.41 -16.21 29.06
C PRO A 41 -0.19 -14.79 29.15
N ASP A 42 0.33 -13.84 28.39
CA ASP A 42 0.07 -12.40 28.49
C ASP A 42 -0.33 -11.74 27.16
N GLN A 43 -0.20 -12.47 26.04
CA GLN A 43 -0.31 -11.91 24.68
C GLN A 43 -1.28 -12.70 23.79
N ILE A 44 -2.09 -11.97 23.01
CA ILE A 44 -2.91 -12.52 21.91
C ILE A 44 -2.71 -11.64 20.67
N ASN A 45 -2.26 -12.24 19.56
CA ASN A 45 -2.16 -11.53 18.28
C ASN A 45 -3.50 -11.61 17.54
N LEU A 46 -3.94 -10.48 16.99
CA LEU A 46 -5.10 -10.38 16.13
C LEU A 46 -4.63 -10.17 14.69
N THR A 47 -5.32 -10.85 13.78
CA THR A 47 -5.06 -10.75 12.34
C THR A 47 -6.35 -10.57 11.56
N TRP A 48 -6.26 -9.85 10.44
CA TRP A 48 -7.34 -9.72 9.47
C TRP A 48 -6.79 -9.32 8.10
N ALA A 49 -7.53 -9.69 7.06
CA ALA A 49 -7.22 -9.25 5.70
C ALA A 49 -7.60 -7.77 5.50
N ALA A 50 -6.94 -7.13 4.53
CA ALA A 50 -7.35 -5.80 4.06
C ALA A 50 -8.82 -5.82 3.62
N VAL A 51 -9.55 -4.75 3.93
CA VAL A 51 -10.93 -4.53 3.46
C VAL A 51 -10.93 -3.42 2.43
N SER A 52 -11.90 -3.39 1.53
CA SER A 52 -11.94 -2.42 0.41
C SER A 52 -12.10 -0.97 0.86
N GLU A 53 -12.76 -0.72 2.01
CA GLU A 53 -13.05 0.62 2.53
C GLU A 53 -12.70 0.72 4.02
N PRO A 54 -11.41 0.65 4.41
CA PRO A 54 -11.03 0.60 5.81
C PRO A 54 -11.17 1.96 6.51
N GLY A 55 -11.48 3.03 5.76
CA GLY A 55 -11.48 4.40 6.27
C GLY A 55 -10.08 4.81 6.75
N TYR A 56 -10.02 5.42 7.91
CA TYR A 56 -8.78 5.85 8.56
C TYR A 56 -8.06 4.70 9.28
N GLY A 57 -8.68 3.53 9.36
CA GLY A 57 -8.10 2.36 10.00
C GLY A 57 -9.10 1.61 10.86
N TYR A 58 -8.61 0.95 11.91
CA TYR A 58 -9.35 -0.01 12.69
C TYR A 58 -9.33 0.29 14.19
N LEU A 59 -10.46 0.09 14.86
CA LEU A 59 -10.58 0.11 16.32
C LEU A 59 -10.74 -1.31 16.83
N VAL A 60 -9.95 -1.67 17.84
CA VAL A 60 -9.97 -2.99 18.48
C VAL A 60 -10.64 -2.88 19.83
N GLU A 61 -11.65 -3.70 20.08
CA GLU A 61 -12.28 -3.82 21.39
C GLU A 61 -12.07 -5.21 21.98
N ILE A 62 -11.90 -5.26 23.30
CA ILE A 62 -11.73 -6.46 24.10
C ILE A 62 -12.85 -6.58 25.14
N GLN A 63 -13.22 -7.80 25.46
CA GLN A 63 -14.09 -8.13 26.59
C GLN A 63 -13.62 -9.42 27.27
N SER A 64 -13.78 -9.52 28.59
CA SER A 64 -13.61 -10.76 29.35
C SER A 64 -14.52 -10.80 30.56
N ALA A 65 -15.10 -11.97 30.83
CA ALA A 65 -15.85 -12.23 32.06
C ALA A 65 -14.93 -12.52 33.28
N ALA A 66 -13.66 -12.86 33.02
CA ALA A 66 -12.69 -13.24 34.06
C ALA A 66 -11.67 -12.12 34.36
N ASP A 67 -11.72 -11.02 33.61
CA ASP A 67 -10.88 -9.85 33.83
C ASP A 67 -11.77 -8.61 33.98
N SER A 68 -11.89 -8.11 35.21
CA SER A 68 -12.76 -6.98 35.55
C SER A 68 -12.39 -5.69 34.82
N ARG A 69 -11.14 -5.54 34.37
CA ARG A 69 -10.70 -4.41 33.52
C ARG A 69 -11.46 -4.36 32.19
N TYR A 70 -11.98 -5.51 31.75
CA TYR A 70 -12.66 -5.69 30.47
C TYR A 70 -14.03 -6.36 30.64
N ALA A 71 -14.71 -6.15 31.79
CA ALA A 71 -16.04 -6.71 32.04
C ALA A 71 -17.08 -6.31 30.97
N SER A 72 -16.87 -5.17 30.32
CA SER A 72 -17.58 -4.70 29.14
C SER A 72 -16.62 -4.53 27.97
N TRP A 73 -17.16 -4.50 26.74
CA TRP A 73 -16.40 -4.11 25.56
C TRP A 73 -15.66 -2.79 25.80
N THR A 74 -14.35 -2.87 25.70
CA THR A 74 -13.43 -1.78 25.99
C THR A 74 -12.48 -1.64 24.83
N GLU A 75 -12.30 -0.43 24.32
CA GLU A 75 -11.36 -0.15 23.24
C GLU A 75 -9.91 -0.24 23.75
N LEU A 76 -9.06 -0.96 23.02
CA LEU A 76 -7.63 -1.04 23.28
C LEU A 76 -6.90 0.05 22.50
N GLN A 77 -6.08 0.84 23.21
CA GLN A 77 -5.26 1.89 22.61
C GLN A 77 -3.83 1.38 22.40
N PRO A 78 -3.37 1.26 21.15
CA PRO A 78 -2.07 0.67 20.83
C PRO A 78 -0.90 1.55 21.22
N ILE A 79 -1.10 2.86 21.44
CA ILE A 79 -0.03 3.82 21.78
C ILE A 79 -0.29 4.35 23.20
N PRO A 80 0.71 4.33 24.11
CA PRO A 80 0.59 4.96 25.43
C PRO A 80 0.36 6.48 25.33
N GLN A 81 -0.27 7.06 26.36
CA GLN A 81 -0.35 8.51 26.47
C GLN A 81 0.92 9.07 27.09
N ALA A 82 1.44 10.15 26.53
CA ALA A 82 2.52 10.90 27.15
C ALA A 82 2.00 12.17 27.83
N ALA A 83 2.67 12.55 28.90
CA ALA A 83 2.38 13.73 29.70
C ALA A 83 3.45 14.82 29.49
N GLY A 84 3.20 16.03 30.00
CA GLY A 84 4.22 17.07 30.11
C GLY A 84 5.30 16.73 31.15
N TYR A 85 6.31 17.59 31.26
CA TYR A 85 7.45 17.38 32.16
C TYR A 85 7.81 18.64 32.95
N THR A 86 8.50 18.47 34.07
CA THR A 86 9.02 19.57 34.89
C THR A 86 10.49 19.33 35.18
N CYS A 87 11.32 20.33 34.91
CA CYS A 87 12.73 20.29 35.28
C CYS A 87 12.91 20.48 36.79
N ASP A 88 13.79 19.68 37.37
CA ASP A 88 14.34 19.87 38.69
C ASP A 88 15.45 20.94 38.64
N SER A 89 15.08 22.16 39.02
CA SER A 89 16.00 23.30 39.05
C SER A 89 17.12 23.18 40.11
N THR A 90 17.09 22.16 40.98
CA THR A 90 18.18 21.90 41.92
C THR A 90 19.39 21.24 41.24
N ILE A 91 19.19 20.62 40.07
CA ILE A 91 20.25 19.94 39.32
C ILE A 91 21.12 20.97 38.60
N PHE A 92 22.39 21.08 39.01
CA PHE A 92 23.39 21.99 38.43
C PHE A 92 24.41 21.21 37.59
N VAL A 93 24.35 21.37 36.28
CA VAL A 93 25.21 20.67 35.31
C VAL A 93 25.81 21.69 34.36
N ARG A 94 27.12 21.56 34.07
CA ARG A 94 27.86 22.43 33.14
C ARG A 94 27.67 23.94 33.39
N GLY A 95 27.54 24.34 34.65
CA GLY A 95 27.41 25.76 35.02
C GLY A 95 25.99 26.31 34.98
N ALA A 96 24.97 25.49 34.72
CA ALA A 96 23.58 25.92 34.59
C ALA A 96 22.57 24.98 35.26
N ARG A 97 21.37 25.50 35.52
CA ARG A 97 20.19 24.76 36.01
C ARG A 97 19.21 24.58 34.86
N CYS A 98 18.45 23.48 34.85
CA CYS A 98 17.39 23.36 33.86
C CYS A 98 16.19 24.21 34.29
N GLU A 99 15.81 25.18 33.45
CA GLU A 99 14.62 26.01 33.67
C GLU A 99 13.55 25.81 32.58
N VAL A 100 13.83 24.98 31.57
CA VAL A 100 12.93 24.71 30.45
C VAL A 100 11.97 23.59 30.81
N SER A 101 10.79 23.91 31.36
CA SER A 101 9.71 22.96 31.65
C SER A 101 8.55 23.08 30.66
N ASP A 102 7.87 21.98 30.35
CA ASP A 102 6.61 21.95 29.60
C ASP A 102 5.58 21.08 30.35
N PRO A 103 5.04 21.57 31.48
CA PRO A 103 4.11 20.79 32.29
C PRO A 103 2.78 20.52 31.56
N THR A 104 2.47 21.33 30.56
CA THR A 104 1.28 21.18 29.71
C THR A 104 1.44 20.16 28.59
N GLY A 105 2.67 19.75 28.27
CA GLY A 105 2.97 18.84 27.16
C GLY A 105 2.63 19.41 25.79
N VAL A 106 2.82 20.72 25.57
CA VAL A 106 2.52 21.33 24.25
C VAL A 106 3.38 20.76 23.13
N HIS A 107 4.55 20.19 23.46
CA HIS A 107 5.44 19.54 22.50
C HIS A 107 5.13 18.05 22.28
N VAL A 108 4.27 17.46 23.09
CA VAL A 108 3.82 16.05 22.98
C VAL A 108 2.67 15.92 21.99
N TYR A 109 2.57 14.76 21.31
CA TYR A 109 1.45 14.36 20.48
C TYR A 109 0.76 13.15 21.08
N ASN A 110 -0.47 13.33 21.55
CA ASN A 110 -1.35 12.21 21.84
C ASN A 110 -2.35 12.09 20.68
N PRO A 111 -2.35 11.00 19.90
CA PRO A 111 -3.29 10.80 18.81
C PRO A 111 -4.74 10.99 19.28
N PRO A 112 -5.55 11.82 18.60
CA PRO A 112 -6.93 12.07 19.03
C PRO A 112 -7.84 10.86 18.76
N THR A 113 -7.51 10.04 17.76
CA THR A 113 -8.10 8.71 17.56
C THR A 113 -7.18 7.62 18.07
N ARG A 114 -7.80 6.47 18.38
CA ARG A 114 -7.22 5.39 19.17
C ARG A 114 -7.02 4.10 18.37
N GLY A 115 -7.17 4.18 17.05
CA GLY A 115 -7.09 3.05 16.14
C GLY A 115 -5.70 2.78 15.60
N VAL A 116 -5.59 1.70 14.84
CA VAL A 116 -4.42 1.37 14.02
C VAL A 116 -4.69 1.70 12.56
N ALA A 117 -3.65 2.15 11.86
CA ALA A 117 -3.73 2.53 10.45
C ALA A 117 -4.19 1.38 9.54
N PRO A 118 -4.79 1.64 8.36
CA PRO A 118 -5.36 0.59 7.52
C PRO A 118 -4.31 -0.38 6.96
N TRP A 119 -3.08 0.08 6.78
CA TRP A 119 -1.97 -0.70 6.24
C TRP A 119 -1.28 -1.62 7.25
N VAL A 120 -1.79 -1.78 8.48
CA VAL A 120 -1.32 -2.84 9.40
C VAL A 120 -1.52 -4.25 8.82
N THR A 121 -2.30 -4.36 7.74
CA THR A 121 -2.54 -5.58 6.98
C THR A 121 -1.39 -5.93 6.01
N ASP A 122 -0.41 -5.04 5.85
CA ASP A 122 0.78 -5.30 5.03
C ASP A 122 1.68 -6.37 5.67
N PRO A 123 2.41 -7.19 4.88
CA PRO A 123 3.26 -8.27 5.40
C PRO A 123 4.40 -7.84 6.33
N SER A 124 4.73 -6.55 6.41
CA SER A 124 5.77 -6.02 7.33
C SER A 124 5.34 -6.05 8.80
N TYR A 125 4.02 -6.12 9.06
CA TYR A 125 3.41 -6.19 10.38
C TYR A 125 3.36 -7.64 10.88
N ILE A 126 4.47 -8.04 11.51
CA ILE A 126 4.66 -9.37 12.09
C ILE A 126 5.16 -9.26 13.52
N ASP A 127 4.89 -10.30 14.31
CA ASP A 127 5.52 -10.51 15.60
C ASP A 127 6.92 -11.12 15.36
N PRO A 128 8.02 -10.39 15.65
CA PRO A 128 9.35 -10.89 15.35
C PRO A 128 9.77 -12.02 16.31
N GLN A 129 9.03 -12.27 17.40
CA GLN A 129 9.33 -13.38 18.31
C GLN A 129 9.08 -14.75 17.67
N ASP A 130 8.26 -14.83 16.63
CA ASP A 130 7.98 -16.09 15.91
C ASP A 130 7.73 -15.92 14.40
N ASN A 131 7.90 -14.70 13.88
CA ASN A 131 7.65 -14.29 12.50
C ASN A 131 6.22 -14.50 12.02
N SER A 132 5.25 -14.59 12.93
CA SER A 132 3.84 -14.70 12.55
C SER A 132 3.22 -13.35 12.20
N PRO A 133 2.21 -13.31 11.30
CA PRO A 133 1.44 -12.09 11.04
C PRO A 133 0.79 -11.54 12.31
N ALA A 134 0.80 -10.22 12.44
CA ALA A 134 0.09 -9.53 13.50
C ALA A 134 -0.37 -8.16 13.00
N GLN A 135 -1.67 -7.90 12.96
CA GLN A 135 -2.22 -6.57 12.68
C GLN A 135 -2.39 -5.75 13.97
N PHE A 136 -2.53 -6.46 15.10
CA PHE A 136 -2.62 -5.88 16.43
C PHE A 136 -2.17 -6.91 17.47
N ILE A 137 -1.43 -6.48 18.49
CA ILE A 137 -1.01 -7.33 19.60
C ILE A 137 -1.80 -6.89 20.82
N ALA A 138 -2.62 -7.75 21.41
CA ALA A 138 -3.18 -7.52 22.73
C ALA A 138 -2.14 -7.93 23.79
N TRP A 139 -1.93 -7.08 24.79
CA TRP A 139 -0.87 -7.16 25.80
C TRP A 139 -1.45 -7.17 27.22
N GLY A 140 -0.61 -7.39 28.23
CA GLY A 140 -0.95 -7.23 29.64
C GLY A 140 -2.14 -8.08 30.08
N LEU A 141 -2.36 -9.21 29.42
CA LEU A 141 -3.50 -10.10 29.67
C LEU A 141 -3.18 -11.04 30.84
N LYS A 142 -4.21 -11.48 31.57
CA LYS A 142 -4.06 -12.45 32.65
C LYS A 142 -3.72 -13.83 32.07
N PRO A 143 -2.85 -14.62 32.71
CA PRO A 143 -2.61 -16.01 32.33
C PRO A 143 -3.87 -16.86 32.37
N ASN A 144 -3.93 -17.91 31.53
CA ASN A 144 -5.02 -18.88 31.46
C ASN A 144 -6.44 -18.27 31.42
N THR A 145 -6.59 -17.11 30.77
CA THR A 145 -7.81 -16.29 30.82
C THR A 145 -8.38 -16.10 29.42
N ALA A 146 -9.69 -16.26 29.29
CA ALA A 146 -10.40 -16.12 28.03
C ALA A 146 -10.76 -14.64 27.74
N TYR A 147 -10.50 -14.20 26.52
CA TYR A 147 -10.80 -12.87 26.02
C TYR A 147 -11.55 -12.98 24.70
N SER A 148 -12.50 -12.07 24.49
CA SER A 148 -13.22 -11.89 23.24
C SER A 148 -12.79 -10.58 22.60
N PHE A 149 -12.64 -10.58 21.29
CA PHE A 149 -12.22 -9.42 20.50
C PHE A 149 -13.20 -9.16 19.37
N ARG A 150 -13.37 -7.90 19.03
CA ARG A 150 -14.05 -7.44 17.82
C ARG A 150 -13.36 -6.20 17.29
N VAL A 151 -13.39 -6.03 15.98
CA VAL A 151 -12.74 -4.91 15.28
C VAL A 151 -13.76 -4.23 14.39
N ARG A 152 -13.66 -2.92 14.23
CA ARG A 152 -14.45 -2.17 13.24
C ARG A 152 -13.58 -1.15 12.54
N SER A 153 -13.88 -0.88 11.28
CA SER A 153 -13.30 0.26 10.58
C SER A 153 -13.88 1.58 11.09
N TYR A 154 -13.09 2.65 11.01
CA TYR A 154 -13.53 4.00 11.37
C TYR A 154 -13.00 5.03 10.36
N SER A 155 -13.63 6.20 10.30
CA SER A 155 -13.17 7.33 9.49
C SER A 155 -13.48 8.64 10.19
N GLY A 156 -12.61 9.65 10.06
CA GLY A 156 -12.74 10.95 10.71
C GLY A 156 -12.12 11.01 12.11
N GLN A 157 -11.40 12.09 12.42
CA GLN A 157 -10.81 12.33 13.74
C GLN A 157 -11.80 13.06 14.68
N SER A 158 -12.35 14.20 14.25
CA SER A 158 -13.20 15.09 15.05
C SER A 158 -14.67 14.64 15.13
N SER A 159 -15.14 13.87 14.14
CA SER A 159 -16.50 13.34 14.06
C SER A 159 -16.46 11.95 13.45
N PRO A 160 -16.00 10.94 14.22
CA PRO A 160 -15.73 9.62 13.68
C PRO A 160 -17.03 8.92 13.25
N THR A 161 -17.00 8.38 12.04
CA THR A 161 -17.97 7.43 11.53
C THR A 161 -17.43 6.03 11.71
N TYR A 162 -18.29 5.10 12.12
CA TYR A 162 -17.91 3.72 12.43
C TYR A 162 -18.60 2.73 11.51
N GLY A 163 -17.84 1.75 11.05
CA GLY A 163 -18.37 0.56 10.37
C GLY A 163 -19.07 -0.38 11.35
N SER A 164 -19.65 -1.45 10.79
CA SER A 164 -20.12 -2.57 11.62
C SER A 164 -18.93 -3.30 12.25
N TYR A 165 -19.13 -3.90 13.41
CA TYR A 165 -18.12 -4.78 14.01
C TYR A 165 -17.95 -6.06 13.19
N SER A 166 -16.74 -6.59 13.23
CA SER A 166 -16.34 -7.90 12.73
C SER A 166 -17.12 -9.03 13.40
N ASN A 167 -16.85 -10.26 12.96
CA ASN A 167 -17.08 -11.43 13.81
C ASN A 167 -16.36 -11.23 15.15
N THR A 168 -17.00 -11.65 16.24
CA THR A 168 -16.34 -11.78 17.53
C THR A 168 -15.49 -13.04 17.53
N VAL A 169 -14.21 -12.91 17.88
CA VAL A 169 -13.32 -14.07 18.11
C VAL A 169 -12.98 -14.17 19.58
N ALA A 170 -12.88 -15.38 20.09
CA ALA A 170 -12.41 -15.64 21.43
C ALA A 170 -11.07 -16.39 21.38
N ALA A 171 -10.16 -16.01 22.26
CA ALA A 171 -8.90 -16.71 22.48
C ALA A 171 -8.59 -16.74 23.98
N LYS A 172 -7.86 -17.77 24.39
CA LYS A 172 -7.45 -17.97 25.79
C LYS A 172 -5.94 -17.85 25.87
N THR A 173 -5.42 -17.01 26.76
CA THR A 173 -3.99 -16.94 27.03
C THR A 173 -3.46 -18.29 27.52
N ALA A 174 -2.18 -18.55 27.31
CA ALA A 174 -1.56 -19.82 27.66
C ALA A 174 -1.60 -20.07 29.18
N ASP A 175 -1.73 -21.34 29.56
CA ASP A 175 -1.73 -21.78 30.94
C ASP A 175 -0.29 -22.07 31.40
N TYR A 176 0.47 -21.00 31.65
CA TYR A 176 1.82 -21.13 32.20
C TYR A 176 1.75 -21.23 33.72
N PRO A 177 2.56 -22.10 34.36
CA PRO A 177 2.72 -22.10 35.80
C PRO A 177 3.19 -20.72 36.28
N ALA A 178 2.41 -20.11 37.16
CA ALA A 178 2.72 -18.82 37.74
C ALA A 178 3.74 -18.93 38.88
N ARG A 179 4.61 -17.93 38.97
CA ARG A 179 5.45 -17.61 40.12
C ARG A 179 5.17 -16.18 40.56
N TYR A 180 5.49 -15.82 41.79
CA TYR A 180 5.12 -14.52 42.35
C TYR A 180 6.30 -13.83 43.03
N VAL A 181 6.45 -12.53 42.76
CA VAL A 181 7.34 -11.61 43.46
C VAL A 181 6.50 -10.46 44.04
N SER A 182 6.79 -10.05 45.27
CA SER A 182 6.14 -8.94 45.95
C SER A 182 7.14 -8.19 46.83
N PRO A 183 7.02 -6.86 47.00
CA PRO A 183 7.86 -6.09 47.93
C PRO A 183 7.75 -6.57 49.39
N THR A 184 6.68 -7.32 49.72
CA THR A 184 6.45 -7.89 51.07
C THR A 184 6.90 -9.35 51.23
N GLY A 185 7.37 -9.99 50.15
CA GLY A 185 7.80 -11.39 50.14
C GLY A 185 9.20 -11.63 50.72
N LYS A 186 9.72 -12.84 50.54
CA LYS A 186 11.09 -13.26 50.91
C LYS A 186 11.66 -14.19 49.84
N ASP A 187 12.92 -14.00 49.44
CA ASP A 187 13.57 -14.86 48.41
C ASP A 187 13.85 -16.30 48.89
N THR A 188 13.58 -16.60 50.16
CA THR A 188 13.60 -17.97 50.70
C THR A 188 12.25 -18.69 50.57
N ASN A 189 11.19 -17.98 50.15
CA ASN A 189 9.88 -18.57 49.91
C ASN A 189 9.86 -19.41 48.61
N ASP A 190 8.76 -20.13 48.37
CA ASP A 190 8.66 -21.06 47.23
C ASP A 190 8.18 -20.41 45.91
N GLY A 191 7.75 -19.15 45.96
CA GLY A 191 7.27 -18.37 44.84
C GLY A 191 5.90 -18.78 44.30
N LYS A 192 5.12 -19.63 44.99
CA LYS A 192 3.92 -20.26 44.41
C LYS A 192 2.59 -19.52 44.62
N ALA A 193 2.56 -18.49 45.47
CA ALA A 193 1.40 -17.64 45.68
C ALA A 193 1.81 -16.18 45.92
N SER A 194 0.87 -15.25 45.73
CA SER A 194 1.11 -13.80 45.78
C SER A 194 1.25 -13.22 47.18
N ASP A 195 0.91 -13.97 48.23
CA ASP A 195 0.99 -13.51 49.61
C ASP A 195 2.43 -13.55 50.16
N ALA A 196 2.68 -12.79 51.23
CA ALA A 196 4.01 -12.62 51.82
C ALA A 196 4.67 -13.92 52.33
N ALA A 197 3.90 -14.99 52.58
CA ALA A 197 4.46 -16.27 53.03
C ALA A 197 5.00 -17.13 51.88
N HIS A 198 4.60 -16.84 50.64
CA HIS A 198 4.95 -17.64 49.46
C HIS A 198 5.67 -16.84 48.38
N ALA A 199 5.37 -15.55 48.21
CA ALA A 199 6.00 -14.73 47.18
C ALA A 199 7.49 -14.49 47.47
N TRP A 200 8.30 -14.46 46.41
CA TRP A 200 9.67 -13.96 46.49
C TRP A 200 9.70 -12.45 46.73
N HIS A 201 10.83 -11.94 47.18
CA HIS A 201 11.00 -10.51 47.48
C HIS A 201 11.51 -9.73 46.28
N SER A 202 12.59 -10.22 45.65
CA SER A 202 13.31 -9.47 44.62
C SER A 202 12.95 -9.91 43.20
N LEU A 203 12.88 -8.93 42.30
CA LEU A 203 12.81 -9.12 40.86
C LEU A 203 14.02 -9.92 40.37
N ALA A 204 15.20 -9.63 40.91
CA ALA A 204 16.43 -10.33 40.53
C ALA A 204 16.37 -11.83 40.86
N HIS A 205 15.83 -12.21 42.01
CA HIS A 205 15.63 -13.63 42.33
C HIS A 205 14.57 -14.26 41.44
N GLY A 206 13.41 -13.61 41.29
CA GLY A 206 12.31 -14.14 40.49
C GLY A 206 12.67 -14.32 39.01
N ALA A 207 13.26 -13.31 38.39
CA ALA A 207 13.64 -13.34 36.98
C ALA A 207 14.70 -14.41 36.69
N ARG A 208 15.68 -14.63 37.60
CA ARG A 208 16.69 -15.68 37.44
C ARG A 208 16.16 -17.09 37.70
N SER A 209 15.18 -17.23 38.59
CA SER A 209 14.60 -18.52 38.98
C SER A 209 13.52 -19.01 38.00
N LEU A 210 13.06 -18.15 37.09
CA LEU A 210 12.02 -18.47 36.12
C LEU A 210 12.53 -19.45 35.05
N ALA A 211 11.78 -20.54 34.83
CA ALA A 211 12.04 -21.48 33.75
C ALA A 211 11.27 -21.10 32.46
N CYS A 212 11.72 -21.61 31.31
CA CYS A 212 10.96 -21.49 30.06
C CYS A 212 9.58 -22.16 30.18
N GLY A 213 8.55 -21.52 29.63
CA GLY A 213 7.15 -21.92 29.79
C GLY A 213 6.52 -21.50 31.13
N GLN A 214 7.13 -20.58 31.87
CA GLN A 214 6.59 -20.03 33.12
C GLN A 214 6.37 -18.52 33.03
N VAL A 215 5.48 -18.03 33.89
CA VAL A 215 5.22 -16.60 34.07
C VAL A 215 5.52 -16.18 35.50
N LEU A 216 6.33 -15.14 35.67
CA LEU A 216 6.54 -14.44 36.93
C LEU A 216 5.54 -13.28 37.00
N ILE A 217 4.61 -13.36 37.94
CA ILE A 217 3.68 -12.30 38.28
C ILE A 217 4.35 -11.37 39.30
N VAL A 218 4.60 -10.14 38.87
CA VAL A 218 5.18 -9.08 39.70
C VAL A 218 4.04 -8.30 40.34
N MET A 219 3.90 -8.42 41.66
CA MET A 219 2.89 -7.67 42.40
C MET A 219 3.24 -6.18 42.42
N GLY A 220 2.21 -5.33 42.45
CA GLY A 220 2.35 -3.89 42.46
C GLY A 220 3.12 -3.37 43.67
N GLY A 221 3.79 -2.24 43.46
CA GLY A 221 4.60 -1.57 44.48
C GLY A 221 5.96 -1.13 43.96
N THR A 222 6.79 -0.71 44.90
CA THR A 222 8.12 -0.14 44.61
C THR A 222 9.20 -1.15 44.93
N TYR A 223 10.10 -1.37 43.97
CA TYR A 223 11.26 -2.23 44.09
C TYR A 223 12.52 -1.36 44.17
N THR A 224 13.29 -1.53 45.24
CA THR A 224 14.47 -0.74 45.57
C THR A 224 15.71 -1.61 45.61
N SER A 225 16.83 -1.09 45.11
CA SER A 225 18.10 -1.81 45.00
C SER A 225 17.93 -3.20 44.35
N ASP A 226 17.19 -3.24 43.24
CA ASP A 226 16.78 -4.47 42.57
C ASP A 226 17.06 -4.38 41.05
N GLU A 227 16.98 -5.49 40.34
CA GLU A 227 17.25 -5.52 38.91
C GLU A 227 16.55 -6.71 38.24
N ILE A 228 16.39 -6.65 36.92
CA ILE A 228 15.98 -7.80 36.13
C ILE A 228 17.12 -8.23 35.24
N ARG A 229 17.56 -9.49 35.37
CA ARG A 229 18.51 -10.11 34.46
C ARG A 229 17.94 -11.42 33.95
N MET A 230 17.67 -11.49 32.66
CA MET A 230 17.11 -12.67 32.01
C MET A 230 18.08 -13.19 30.95
N GLY A 231 18.61 -14.39 31.18
CA GLY A 231 19.55 -15.10 30.29
C GLY A 231 19.00 -16.43 29.77
N GLN A 232 17.71 -16.71 29.99
CA GLN A 232 17.08 -17.97 29.62
C GLN A 232 17.10 -18.19 28.10
N ALA A 233 17.27 -19.44 27.68
CA ALA A 233 17.33 -19.83 26.28
C ALA A 233 16.04 -20.53 25.82
N CYS A 234 14.93 -19.80 25.80
CA CYS A 234 13.59 -20.33 25.55
C CYS A 234 13.26 -20.51 24.06
N THR A 235 12.00 -20.86 23.78
CA THR A 235 11.42 -21.03 22.43
C THR A 235 10.17 -20.17 22.30
N ALA A 236 9.67 -19.96 21.09
CA ALA A 236 8.46 -19.16 20.84
C ALA A 236 7.22 -19.73 21.56
N GLU A 237 7.11 -21.05 21.68
CA GLU A 237 5.98 -21.75 22.30
C GLU A 237 6.08 -21.81 23.83
N ALA A 238 7.30 -21.72 24.37
CA ALA A 238 7.60 -21.84 25.80
C ALA A 238 8.46 -20.67 26.28
N LYS A 239 7.92 -19.44 26.25
CA LYS A 239 8.59 -18.20 26.66
C LYS A 239 8.85 -18.17 28.18
N ALA A 240 9.79 -17.36 28.64
CA ALA A 240 9.87 -16.97 30.05
C ALA A 240 9.38 -15.53 30.18
N VAL A 241 8.28 -15.33 30.93
CA VAL A 241 7.55 -14.06 30.94
C VAL A 241 7.59 -13.44 32.33
N VAL A 242 8.02 -12.18 32.43
CA VAL A 242 7.82 -11.33 33.61
C VAL A 242 6.66 -10.41 33.32
N LEU A 243 5.55 -10.60 34.02
CA LEU A 243 4.30 -9.85 33.84
C LEU A 243 3.98 -9.10 35.13
N VAL A 244 3.87 -7.78 35.07
CA VAL A 244 3.27 -7.01 36.17
C VAL A 244 1.83 -7.43 36.32
N ASN A 245 1.43 -7.71 37.57
CA ASN A 245 0.10 -8.22 37.90
C ASN A 245 -0.96 -7.33 37.23
N PRO A 246 -1.77 -7.86 36.30
CA PRO A 246 -2.53 -6.99 35.42
C PRO A 246 -3.52 -6.07 36.15
N GLY A 247 -3.36 -4.76 35.96
CA GLY A 247 -4.13 -3.72 36.66
C GLY A 247 -3.40 -3.06 37.84
N GLU A 248 -2.22 -3.56 38.20
CA GLU A 248 -1.32 -2.94 39.18
C GLU A 248 -0.15 -2.23 38.48
N THR A 249 0.58 -1.42 39.25
CA THR A 249 1.81 -0.76 38.81
C THR A 249 2.96 -1.26 39.67
N ALA A 250 4.03 -1.74 39.02
CA ALA A 250 5.28 -2.10 39.66
C ALA A 250 6.41 -1.21 39.12
N THR A 251 7.12 -0.54 40.02
CA THR A 251 8.16 0.43 39.66
C THR A 251 9.50 0.04 40.28
N LEU A 252 10.50 -0.12 39.42
CA LEU A 252 11.90 -0.26 39.81
C LEU A 252 12.55 1.12 39.94
N ILE A 253 12.86 1.55 41.16
CA ILE A 253 13.32 2.93 41.43
C ILE A 253 14.82 3.06 41.75
N SER A 254 15.52 1.94 41.95
CA SER A 254 16.98 1.91 42.06
C SER A 254 17.50 0.49 41.83
N GLN A 255 18.72 0.38 41.30
CA GLN A 255 19.40 -0.89 41.10
C GLN A 255 20.52 -1.13 42.13
N PRO A 256 21.03 -2.37 42.28
CA PRO A 256 22.16 -2.66 43.17
C PRO A 256 23.41 -1.86 42.79
N ASN A 257 24.22 -1.49 43.79
CA ASN A 257 25.50 -0.82 43.56
C ASN A 257 26.40 -1.67 42.65
N GLY A 258 26.94 -1.04 41.59
CA GLY A 258 27.80 -1.71 40.60
C GLY A 258 27.03 -2.45 39.49
N SER A 259 25.70 -2.46 39.52
CA SER A 259 24.89 -2.92 38.39
C SER A 259 24.92 -1.89 37.25
N PRO A 260 25.31 -2.27 36.02
CA PRO A 260 25.40 -1.34 34.90
C PRO A 260 24.03 -0.88 34.39
N HIS A 261 23.00 -1.72 34.50
CA HIS A 261 21.66 -1.49 33.94
C HIS A 261 20.59 -2.00 34.91
N ALA A 262 19.43 -1.34 34.96
CA ALA A 262 18.30 -1.77 35.78
C ALA A 262 17.65 -3.05 35.21
N VAL A 263 17.64 -3.20 33.88
CA VAL A 263 17.12 -4.36 33.18
C VAL A 263 18.12 -4.84 32.12
N THR A 264 18.40 -6.14 32.09
CA THR A 264 19.25 -6.79 31.08
C THR A 264 18.56 -8.05 30.53
N LEU A 265 18.31 -8.06 29.22
CA LEU A 265 17.78 -9.21 28.47
C LEU A 265 18.87 -9.76 27.55
N GLY A 266 19.61 -10.77 28.04
CA GLY A 266 20.63 -11.49 27.28
C GLY A 266 20.15 -12.84 26.70
N GLY A 267 18.95 -13.28 27.06
CA GLY A 267 18.38 -14.56 26.67
C GLY A 267 17.73 -14.57 25.27
N ARG A 268 16.90 -15.59 25.02
CA ARG A 268 16.02 -15.66 23.85
C ARG A 268 14.59 -16.02 24.23
N HIS A 269 13.62 -15.39 23.56
CA HIS A 269 12.18 -15.52 23.87
C HIS A 269 11.85 -15.25 25.35
N VAL A 270 12.50 -14.24 25.93
CA VAL A 270 12.14 -13.68 27.23
C VAL A 270 11.31 -12.41 27.05
N VAL A 271 10.33 -12.21 27.93
CA VAL A 271 9.35 -11.12 27.83
C VAL A 271 9.27 -10.36 29.15
N ILE A 272 9.22 -9.03 29.09
CA ILE A 272 8.78 -8.18 30.19
C ILE A 272 7.53 -7.42 29.75
N ASP A 273 6.46 -7.51 30.54
CA ASP A 273 5.20 -6.81 30.31
C ASP A 273 4.80 -5.94 31.51
N GLY A 274 4.62 -4.63 31.28
CA GLY A 274 3.99 -3.71 32.24
C GLY A 274 4.89 -3.05 33.29
N LEU A 275 6.21 -3.30 33.26
CA LEU A 275 7.14 -2.77 34.26
C LEU A 275 7.41 -1.26 34.04
N HIS A 276 7.46 -0.49 35.13
CA HIS A 276 7.99 0.87 35.13
C HIS A 276 9.44 0.85 35.62
N VAL A 277 10.36 1.43 34.85
CA VAL A 277 11.79 1.53 35.14
C VAL A 277 12.12 3.01 35.38
N ALA A 278 12.25 3.39 36.65
CA ALA A 278 12.57 4.74 37.09
C ALA A 278 13.87 4.76 37.90
N SER A 279 14.83 3.93 37.51
CA SER A 279 15.96 3.55 38.37
C SER A 279 16.94 4.69 38.61
N SER A 280 17.27 4.95 39.87
CA SER A 280 18.37 5.84 40.26
C SER A 280 19.69 5.09 40.34
N GLY A 281 20.78 5.72 39.91
CA GLY A 281 22.14 5.21 40.07
C GLY A 281 22.81 4.65 38.82
N VAL A 282 22.12 4.59 37.66
CA VAL A 282 22.78 4.29 36.38
C VAL A 282 23.71 5.45 36.03
N ALA A 283 24.94 5.12 35.63
CA ALA A 283 25.98 6.11 35.37
C ALA A 283 25.64 7.00 34.16
N GLU A 284 26.21 8.21 34.13
CA GLU A 284 26.15 9.07 32.94
C GLU A 284 26.70 8.31 31.72
N GLY A 285 25.98 8.36 30.60
CA GLY A 285 26.36 7.67 29.38
C GLY A 285 25.96 6.18 29.29
N GLU A 286 25.40 5.61 30.36
CA GLU A 286 24.90 4.22 30.38
C GLU A 286 23.38 4.15 30.20
N TYR A 287 22.87 2.96 29.87
CA TYR A 287 21.45 2.72 29.57
C TYR A 287 20.69 2.14 30.78
N ASP A 288 19.42 2.50 30.97
CA ASP A 288 18.58 1.83 31.98
C ASP A 288 18.25 0.39 31.60
N VAL A 289 18.01 0.15 30.31
CA VAL A 289 17.64 -1.16 29.78
C VAL A 289 18.59 -1.59 28.67
N GLU A 290 19.10 -2.81 28.77
CA GLU A 290 19.96 -3.42 27.76
C GLU A 290 19.33 -4.73 27.22
N ILE A 291 19.26 -4.86 25.89
CA ILE A 291 18.84 -6.08 25.21
C ILE A 291 19.94 -6.55 24.25
N GLN A 292 20.76 -7.49 24.71
CA GLN A 292 21.76 -8.17 23.86
C GLN A 292 21.21 -9.45 23.24
N GLY A 293 20.15 -10.01 23.83
CA GLY A 293 19.52 -11.25 23.38
C GLY A 293 18.64 -11.10 22.14
N HIS A 294 18.08 -12.22 21.67
CA HIS A 294 17.33 -12.30 20.42
C HIS A 294 15.89 -12.78 20.66
N TYR A 295 14.92 -12.38 19.82
CA TYR A 295 13.51 -12.80 19.96
C TYR A 295 12.85 -12.42 21.31
N ASN A 296 13.41 -11.45 22.02
CA ASN A 296 12.87 -10.96 23.29
C ASN A 296 11.80 -9.89 23.06
N ALA A 297 10.99 -9.61 24.08
CA ALA A 297 10.00 -8.53 23.98
C ALA A 297 9.97 -7.65 25.22
N LEU A 298 9.82 -6.35 24.97
CA LEU A 298 9.26 -5.40 25.93
C LEU A 298 7.84 -5.05 25.47
N LEU A 299 6.87 -5.33 26.33
CA LEU A 299 5.46 -5.04 26.11
C LEU A 299 5.01 -4.04 27.17
N ASN A 300 4.40 -2.93 26.77
CA ASN A 300 3.79 -2.02 27.75
C ASN A 300 4.75 -1.56 28.88
N VAL A 301 6.05 -1.45 28.57
CA VAL A 301 7.08 -1.02 29.54
C VAL A 301 7.22 0.50 29.51
N GLU A 302 7.29 1.11 30.68
CA GLU A 302 7.62 2.52 30.84
C GLU A 302 9.06 2.66 31.34
N ALA A 303 9.89 3.48 30.70
CA ALA A 303 11.25 3.76 31.17
C ALA A 303 11.56 5.25 31.10
N HIS A 304 12.02 5.79 32.23
CA HIS A 304 12.36 7.20 32.38
C HIS A 304 13.35 7.42 33.53
N PRO A 305 14.09 8.54 33.56
CA PRO A 305 14.82 8.91 34.76
C PRO A 305 13.88 9.39 35.88
N PRO A 306 14.28 9.25 37.16
CA PRO A 306 13.46 9.72 38.29
C PRO A 306 13.37 11.25 38.36
N VAL A 307 14.29 11.97 37.72
CA VAL A 307 14.37 13.43 37.68
C VAL A 307 14.84 13.89 36.30
N ILE A 308 14.47 15.12 35.93
CA ILE A 308 14.84 15.76 34.66
C ILE A 308 15.61 17.04 35.02
N PRO A 309 16.79 17.29 34.44
CA PRO A 309 17.47 16.51 33.41
C PRO A 309 18.13 15.24 33.96
N SER A 310 18.44 14.30 33.08
CA SER A 310 19.24 13.11 33.37
C SER A 310 20.17 12.76 32.22
N PHE A 311 21.44 12.44 32.48
CA PHE A 311 22.43 12.17 31.41
C PHE A 311 22.79 10.68 31.24
N LYS A 312 22.01 9.79 31.86
CA LYS A 312 21.91 8.40 31.42
C LYS A 312 21.02 8.30 30.17
N PHE A 313 20.96 7.12 29.57
CA PHE A 313 20.20 6.82 28.36
C PHE A 313 19.09 5.80 28.66
N GLY A 314 18.11 5.69 27.78
CA GLY A 314 16.94 4.84 27.99
C GLY A 314 17.25 3.38 27.73
N VAL A 315 17.20 2.99 26.47
CA VAL A 315 17.27 1.59 26.05
C VAL A 315 18.33 1.40 24.97
N THR A 316 19.11 0.32 25.09
CA THR A 316 20.01 -0.15 24.03
C THR A 316 19.67 -1.58 23.59
N VAL A 317 19.81 -1.84 22.28
CA VAL A 317 19.51 -3.13 21.65
C VAL A 317 20.66 -3.55 20.74
N GLY A 318 21.30 -4.66 21.09
CA GLY A 318 22.37 -5.29 20.31
C GLY A 318 21.98 -6.59 19.63
N GLY A 319 20.90 -7.25 20.06
CA GLY A 319 20.43 -8.51 19.48
C GLY A 319 19.35 -8.34 18.40
N SER A 320 18.82 -9.46 17.90
CA SER A 320 17.97 -9.50 16.70
C SER A 320 16.55 -9.97 16.97
N HIS A 321 15.60 -9.61 16.10
CA HIS A 321 14.21 -10.11 16.16
C HIS A 321 13.48 -9.77 17.47
N ASN A 322 13.91 -8.72 18.17
CA ASN A 322 13.24 -8.27 19.39
C ASN A 322 12.01 -7.41 19.06
N LEU A 323 10.99 -7.50 19.92
CA LEU A 323 9.75 -6.73 19.83
C LEU A 323 9.71 -5.65 20.91
N PHE A 324 9.45 -4.41 20.50
CA PHE A 324 9.08 -3.32 21.38
C PHE A 324 7.66 -2.91 21.02
N TYR A 325 6.71 -3.20 21.89
CA TYR A 325 5.31 -2.94 21.63
C TYR A 325 4.65 -2.17 22.76
N ARG A 326 4.05 -1.02 22.41
CA ARG A 326 3.34 -0.16 23.37
C ARG A 326 4.21 0.31 24.56
N CYS A 327 5.51 0.45 24.37
CA CYS A 327 6.38 1.02 25.39
C CYS A 327 6.26 2.55 25.42
N TYR A 328 6.45 3.13 26.60
CA TYR A 328 6.59 4.57 26.81
C TYR A 328 8.00 4.86 27.32
N LEU A 329 8.87 5.32 26.43
CA LEU A 329 10.24 5.68 26.79
C LEU A 329 10.30 7.19 26.79
N HIS A 330 10.77 7.81 27.89
CA HIS A 330 10.78 9.26 27.92
C HIS A 330 11.84 9.92 28.82
N ASP A 331 12.10 11.20 28.53
CA ASP A 331 12.76 12.16 29.42
C ASP A 331 14.27 11.98 29.67
N TYR A 332 14.98 11.30 28.77
CA TYR A 332 16.42 11.15 28.87
C TYR A 332 17.16 12.33 28.22
N GLY A 333 18.00 13.01 28.98
CA GLY A 333 18.80 14.15 28.54
C GLY A 333 18.45 15.43 29.30
N SER A 334 18.72 16.56 28.65
CA SER A 334 18.25 17.88 29.11
C SER A 334 17.63 18.64 27.95
N PRO A 335 16.46 19.29 28.16
CA PRO A 335 15.91 20.27 27.23
C PRO A 335 16.73 21.56 27.17
N ASP A 336 17.55 21.81 28.18
CA ASP A 336 18.30 23.05 28.29
C ASP A 336 19.61 22.95 27.47
N PRO A 337 19.77 23.77 26.42
CA PRO A 337 20.97 23.74 25.59
C PRO A 337 22.24 24.17 26.36
N THR A 338 22.15 24.83 27.51
CA THR A 338 23.33 25.13 28.33
C THR A 338 23.87 23.87 29.02
N GLN A 339 22.98 22.93 29.37
CA GLN A 339 23.35 21.66 29.98
C GLN A 339 23.62 20.56 28.94
N ASN A 340 22.99 20.65 27.76
CA ASN A 340 23.23 19.75 26.62
C ASN A 340 23.62 20.53 25.33
N PRO A 341 24.76 21.26 25.31
CA PRO A 341 25.13 22.21 24.25
C PRO A 341 25.31 21.63 22.86
N ASN A 342 25.66 20.35 22.76
CA ASN A 342 25.82 19.67 21.48
C ASN A 342 24.62 18.78 21.12
N GLY A 343 23.57 18.74 21.97
CA GLY A 343 22.48 17.79 21.84
C GLY A 343 22.97 16.33 21.79
N GLY A 344 24.07 16.07 22.51
CA GLY A 344 24.89 14.85 22.42
C GLY A 344 24.49 13.77 23.42
N GLY A 345 23.81 14.15 24.52
CA GLY A 345 23.32 13.25 25.55
C GLY A 345 21.80 13.11 25.49
N GLY A 346 21.29 12.01 26.05
CA GLY A 346 19.86 11.70 26.06
C GLY A 346 19.42 10.83 24.88
N PHE A 347 20.12 9.71 24.64
CA PHE A 347 19.67 8.68 23.71
C PHE A 347 18.49 7.93 24.33
N LEU A 348 17.36 7.89 23.63
CA LEU A 348 16.16 7.26 24.16
C LEU A 348 16.10 5.77 23.83
N LEU A 349 16.09 5.42 22.54
CA LEU A 349 16.11 4.04 22.05
C LEU A 349 17.20 3.85 21.00
N THR A 350 18.28 3.19 21.39
CA THR A 350 19.45 2.93 20.54
C THR A 350 19.51 1.48 20.07
N LEU A 351 19.60 1.26 18.76
CA LEU A 351 20.02 0.00 18.16
C LEU A 351 21.50 0.09 17.79
N LEU A 352 22.31 -0.87 18.23
CA LEU A 352 23.77 -0.80 18.14
C LEU A 352 24.40 -2.15 17.79
N GLY A 353 25.31 -2.13 16.81
CA GLY A 353 26.12 -3.27 16.40
C GLY A 353 25.50 -4.09 15.26
N GLY A 354 26.33 -4.92 14.61
CA GLY A 354 25.91 -5.78 13.49
C GLY A 354 24.93 -6.90 13.87
N GLY A 355 24.72 -7.14 15.16
CA GLY A 355 23.71 -8.08 15.67
C GLY A 355 22.29 -7.50 15.74
N ALA A 356 22.17 -6.16 15.78
CA ALA A 356 20.90 -5.44 15.90
C ALA A 356 20.14 -5.47 14.58
N THR A 357 19.46 -6.59 14.32
CA THR A 357 18.85 -6.92 13.04
C THR A 357 17.42 -7.41 13.17
N GLU A 358 16.56 -7.07 12.21
CA GLU A 358 15.16 -7.53 12.16
C GLU A 358 14.34 -7.25 13.43
N ASN A 359 14.74 -6.25 14.24
CA ASN A 359 13.97 -5.83 15.40
C ASN A 359 12.76 -5.00 14.95
N VAL A 360 11.66 -5.10 15.70
CA VAL A 360 10.40 -4.40 15.41
C VAL A 360 10.06 -3.48 16.58
N ILE A 361 10.07 -2.18 16.29
CA ILE A 361 9.70 -1.08 17.19
C ILE A 361 8.32 -0.61 16.76
N TRP A 362 7.28 -1.09 17.42
CA TRP A 362 5.90 -0.95 16.97
C TRP A 362 4.98 -0.30 18.01
N SER A 363 4.31 0.78 17.63
CA SER A 363 3.28 1.45 18.44
C SER A 363 3.75 1.91 19.81
N ASN A 364 4.99 2.39 19.89
CA ASN A 364 5.56 2.99 21.09
C ASN A 364 5.32 4.51 21.12
N HIS A 365 5.44 5.07 22.31
CA HIS A 365 5.54 6.51 22.52
C HIS A 365 6.97 6.81 22.99
N LEU A 366 7.73 7.50 22.15
CA LEU A 366 9.14 7.81 22.35
C LEU A 366 9.28 9.32 22.45
N THR A 367 9.60 9.83 23.63
CA THR A 367 9.44 11.26 23.88
C THR A 367 10.58 11.89 24.66
N ARG A 368 11.01 13.08 24.23
CA ARG A 368 11.95 13.93 24.97
C ARG A 368 13.30 13.24 25.18
N GLY A 369 13.84 12.68 24.10
CA GLY A 369 15.26 12.33 24.00
C GLY A 369 16.10 13.58 23.73
N GLY A 370 17.09 13.86 24.58
CA GLY A 370 18.00 15.00 24.43
C GLY A 370 18.88 14.93 23.18
N HIS A 371 19.12 13.72 22.65
CA HIS A 371 19.79 13.52 21.37
C HIS A 371 18.80 13.12 20.27
N ASP A 372 18.02 12.06 20.53
CA ASP A 372 17.07 11.43 19.63
C ASP A 372 15.97 10.68 20.38
N GLU A 373 14.82 10.52 19.74
CA GLU A 373 13.77 9.61 20.20
C GLU A 373 14.06 8.16 19.81
N SER A 374 14.72 7.92 18.67
CA SER A 374 15.31 6.63 18.36
C SER A 374 16.43 6.72 17.32
N ILE A 375 17.44 5.86 17.49
CA ILE A 375 18.59 5.78 16.60
C ILE A 375 18.98 4.34 16.29
N CYS A 376 19.18 4.05 15.01
CA CYS A 376 20.03 2.99 14.52
C CYS A 376 21.46 3.58 14.44
N LYS A 377 22.30 3.29 15.44
CA LYS A 377 23.54 4.05 15.66
C LYS A 377 24.72 3.54 14.84
N ALA A 378 24.93 2.23 14.82
CA ALA A 378 26.01 1.63 14.03
C ALA A 378 25.71 0.19 13.63
N GLY A 379 25.80 -0.15 12.34
CA GLY A 379 25.79 -1.54 11.82
C GLY A 379 24.44 -2.28 11.83
N CYS A 380 23.37 -1.62 12.27
CA CYS A 380 22.03 -2.22 12.38
C CYS A 380 21.33 -2.27 11.01
N ARG A 381 20.61 -3.37 10.74
CA ARG A 381 19.99 -3.64 9.42
C ARG A 381 18.62 -4.31 9.50
N GLY A 382 17.73 -4.01 8.56
CA GLY A 382 16.42 -4.68 8.42
C GLY A 382 15.45 -4.42 9.58
N ASN A 383 15.73 -3.45 10.45
CA ASN A 383 14.86 -3.11 11.58
C ASN A 383 13.69 -2.24 11.12
N ARG A 384 12.59 -2.28 11.87
CA ARG A 384 11.31 -1.67 11.49
C ARG A 384 10.79 -0.79 12.60
N TRP A 385 10.51 0.48 12.29
CA TRP A 385 9.82 1.43 13.16
C TRP A 385 8.42 1.64 12.60
N LEU A 386 7.44 0.99 13.21
CA LEU A 386 6.06 0.93 12.73
C LEU A 386 5.12 1.69 13.66
N ASN A 387 4.41 2.68 13.14
CA ASN A 387 3.28 3.32 13.85
C ASN A 387 3.64 3.88 15.25
N ASN A 388 4.84 4.42 15.44
CA ASN A 388 5.26 5.04 16.71
C ASN A 388 4.93 6.54 16.73
N VAL A 389 4.84 7.10 17.94
CA VAL A 389 4.92 8.55 18.17
C VAL A 389 6.33 8.89 18.66
N MET A 390 6.98 9.85 18.00
CA MET A 390 8.31 10.37 18.36
C MET A 390 8.23 11.89 18.56
N ASP A 391 8.33 12.39 19.77
CA ASP A 391 8.12 13.82 20.02
C ASP A 391 8.90 14.39 21.21
N GLY A 392 8.69 15.67 21.55
CA GLY A 392 9.20 16.18 22.83
C GLY A 392 10.05 17.45 22.79
N GLY A 393 10.45 17.95 21.62
CA GLY A 393 11.11 19.27 21.55
C GLY A 393 12.63 19.29 21.66
N TRP A 394 13.27 18.25 22.21
CA TRP A 394 14.69 18.33 22.63
C TRP A 394 15.63 17.85 21.53
N GLY A 395 15.44 16.61 21.07
CA GLY A 395 16.30 15.93 20.11
C GLY A 395 15.66 15.75 18.73
N GLN A 396 16.20 14.78 17.99
CA GLN A 396 15.73 14.35 16.66
C GLN A 396 14.65 13.29 16.81
N GLY A 397 13.87 13.02 15.76
CA GLY A 397 12.95 11.89 15.75
C GLY A 397 13.70 10.57 15.55
N TRP A 398 13.83 10.15 14.30
CA TRP A 398 14.53 8.92 13.93
C TRP A 398 15.86 9.19 13.23
N ILE A 399 16.89 8.43 13.60
CA ILE A 399 18.23 8.52 13.01
C ILE A 399 18.71 7.15 12.52
N GLY A 400 19.08 7.04 11.25
CA GLY A 400 19.95 6.00 10.72
C GLY A 400 21.35 6.57 10.55
N ALA A 401 22.28 6.23 11.44
CA ALA A 401 23.65 6.72 11.41
C ALA A 401 24.55 5.78 10.60
N PHE A 402 25.56 5.19 11.24
CA PHE A 402 26.71 4.58 10.59
C PHE A 402 26.46 3.14 10.12
N GLY A 403 26.57 2.83 8.82
CA GLY A 403 26.39 1.47 8.30
C GLY A 403 24.99 0.90 8.55
N THR A 404 23.98 1.75 8.44
CA THR A 404 22.58 1.41 8.70
C THR A 404 21.85 1.15 7.40
N VAL A 405 21.49 -0.10 7.11
CA VAL A 405 20.98 -0.48 5.78
C VAL A 405 19.68 -1.24 5.86
N HIS A 406 18.85 -1.10 4.82
CA HIS A 406 17.59 -1.83 4.68
C HIS A 406 16.55 -1.57 5.78
N ASN A 407 16.69 -0.56 6.62
CA ASN A 407 15.70 -0.30 7.66
C ASN A 407 14.41 0.31 7.08
N LEU A 408 13.29 0.07 7.75
CA LEU A 408 11.97 0.59 7.40
C LEU A 408 11.46 1.53 8.51
N VAL A 409 11.14 2.76 8.14
CA VAL A 409 10.50 3.76 9.02
C VAL A 409 9.14 4.07 8.42
N GLU A 410 8.09 3.51 9.02
CA GLU A 410 6.75 3.50 8.45
C GLU A 410 5.64 3.91 9.42
N GLY A 411 4.75 4.81 8.97
CA GLY A 411 3.54 5.14 9.71
C GLY A 411 3.76 5.95 10.98
N ASN A 412 4.96 6.48 11.21
CA ASN A 412 5.29 7.19 12.45
C ASN A 412 4.80 8.64 12.42
N VAL A 413 4.43 9.15 13.59
CA VAL A 413 4.17 10.59 13.80
C VAL A 413 5.34 11.19 14.55
N ILE A 414 6.00 12.19 13.95
CA ILE A 414 7.17 12.84 14.53
C ILE A 414 6.86 14.31 14.79
N LYS A 415 6.73 14.74 16.04
CA LYS A 415 6.25 16.09 16.39
C LYS A 415 7.26 16.91 17.17
N SER A 416 7.38 18.19 16.79
CA SER A 416 8.08 19.22 17.56
C SER A 416 9.57 18.95 17.81
N VAL A 417 10.19 17.97 17.18
CA VAL A 417 11.62 17.68 17.32
C VAL A 417 12.50 18.91 17.10
N GLY A 418 13.47 19.09 18.00
CA GLY A 418 14.38 20.24 18.05
C GLY A 418 13.75 21.60 18.42
N GLN A 419 12.45 21.72 18.71
CA GLN A 419 11.80 23.02 18.95
C GLN A 419 12.36 23.80 20.16
N LEU A 420 12.82 23.11 21.20
CA LEU A 420 13.30 23.71 22.45
C LEU A 420 14.79 24.05 22.42
N VAL A 421 15.50 23.69 21.35
CA VAL A 421 16.96 23.84 21.25
C VAL A 421 17.36 24.69 20.05
N PRO A 422 18.45 25.48 20.13
CA PRO A 422 18.87 26.35 19.04
C PRO A 422 19.70 25.64 17.96
N TYR A 423 20.24 24.46 18.27
CA TYR A 423 21.13 23.72 17.37
C TYR A 423 20.37 22.83 16.38
N PHE A 424 21.11 22.34 15.38
CA PHE A 424 20.56 21.62 14.24
C PHE A 424 20.08 20.21 14.61
N LYS A 425 18.79 19.93 14.37
CA LYS A 425 18.11 18.67 14.69
C LYS A 425 17.01 18.38 13.65
N PRO A 426 17.25 17.54 12.63
CA PRO A 426 16.21 17.13 11.69
C PRO A 426 15.26 16.11 12.34
N ALA A 427 14.06 15.95 11.79
CA ALA A 427 13.12 14.96 12.29
C ALA A 427 13.50 13.53 11.91
N ILE A 428 13.94 13.34 10.67
CA ILE A 428 14.43 12.05 10.15
C ILE A 428 15.81 12.29 9.59
N GLN A 429 16.77 11.43 9.93
CA GLN A 429 18.12 11.45 9.38
C GLN A 429 18.49 10.09 8.79
N ILE A 430 18.95 10.07 7.55
CA ILE A 430 19.42 8.86 6.86
C ILE A 430 20.87 9.05 6.46
N SER A 431 21.80 8.32 7.09
CA SER A 431 23.24 8.47 6.85
C SER A 431 23.88 7.31 6.07
N SER A 432 23.07 6.33 5.64
CA SER A 432 23.50 5.09 5.01
C SER A 432 22.50 4.64 3.93
N ALA A 433 22.82 3.57 3.20
CA ALA A 433 22.13 3.19 1.97
C ALA A 433 20.90 2.29 2.17
N GLN A 434 20.02 2.26 1.17
CA GLN A 434 18.92 1.27 1.02
C GLN A 434 17.86 1.30 2.14
N ASN A 435 17.73 2.41 2.87
CA ASN A 435 16.66 2.57 3.86
C ASN A 435 15.37 3.04 3.20
N THR A 436 14.23 2.75 3.83
CA THR A 436 12.91 3.15 3.37
C THR A 436 12.17 3.95 4.43
N VAL A 437 11.72 5.14 4.05
CA VAL A 437 10.95 6.06 4.88
C VAL A 437 9.64 6.34 4.17
N ARG A 438 8.53 5.80 4.69
CA ARG A 438 7.21 5.96 4.05
C ARG A 438 6.05 6.12 5.02
N ARG A 439 4.96 6.74 4.56
CA ARG A 439 3.72 6.88 5.35
C ARG A 439 3.91 7.63 6.68
N ASN A 440 4.98 8.41 6.85
CA ASN A 440 5.24 9.15 8.09
C ASN A 440 4.64 10.55 8.03
N VAL A 441 4.27 11.08 9.19
CA VAL A 441 3.78 12.45 9.37
C VAL A 441 4.76 13.20 10.28
N VAL A 442 5.48 14.19 9.74
CA VAL A 442 6.36 15.08 10.51
C VAL A 442 5.67 16.42 10.72
N LEU A 443 5.61 16.84 11.97
CA LEU A 443 4.89 18.03 12.42
C LEU A 443 5.83 18.98 13.12
N GLN A 444 5.96 20.20 12.59
CA GLN A 444 6.61 21.31 13.28
C GLN A 444 8.04 20.97 13.72
N SER A 445 8.84 20.33 12.87
CA SER A 445 10.27 20.16 13.16
C SER A 445 10.98 21.51 13.04
N ARG A 446 11.90 21.82 13.97
CA ARG A 446 12.56 23.14 13.97
C ARG A 446 13.41 23.39 12.73
N THR A 447 14.19 22.39 12.32
CA THR A 447 15.10 22.49 11.17
C THR A 447 14.52 21.77 9.96
N TRP A 448 14.98 20.56 9.64
CA TRP A 448 14.53 19.83 8.45
C TRP A 448 13.61 18.68 8.81
N ALA A 449 12.64 18.38 7.95
CA ALA A 449 11.83 17.18 8.09
C ALA A 449 12.67 15.92 7.80
N LEU A 450 13.50 15.99 6.77
CA LEU A 450 14.40 14.91 6.38
C LEU A 450 15.79 15.46 6.08
N GLU A 451 16.78 14.82 6.67
CA GLU A 451 18.17 14.91 6.27
C GLU A 451 18.63 13.59 5.64
N ILE A 452 19.34 13.68 4.52
CA ILE A 452 20.20 12.62 4.03
C ILE A 452 21.66 13.06 4.23
N SER A 453 22.37 12.39 5.14
CA SER A 453 23.78 12.65 5.43
C SER A 453 24.66 11.53 4.87
N SER A 454 25.96 11.74 4.76
CA SER A 454 26.87 10.65 4.41
C SER A 454 28.16 10.75 5.23
N PHE A 455 28.02 10.88 6.56
CA PHE A 455 29.13 11.26 7.44
C PHE A 455 30.31 10.27 7.40
N ASP A 456 30.05 8.97 7.29
CA ASP A 456 31.08 7.92 7.27
C ASP A 456 30.92 6.87 6.15
N GLN A 457 29.81 6.88 5.41
CA GLN A 457 29.47 5.96 4.32
C GLN A 457 28.76 6.69 3.17
N THR A 458 28.05 5.96 2.30
CA THR A 458 27.14 6.50 1.28
C THR A 458 25.71 6.40 1.78
N ALA A 459 24.90 7.44 1.59
CA ALA A 459 23.47 7.36 1.74
C ALA A 459 22.83 7.31 0.35
N SER A 460 22.92 6.15 -0.29
CA SER A 460 22.47 5.91 -1.66
C SER A 460 21.32 4.90 -1.71
N ASN A 461 20.54 4.90 -2.78
CA ASN A 461 19.43 3.97 -3.02
C ASN A 461 18.36 4.00 -1.92
N ASN A 462 18.21 5.13 -1.24
CA ASN A 462 17.16 5.28 -0.23
C ASN A 462 15.82 5.61 -0.90
N LEU A 463 14.74 5.14 -0.30
CA LEU A 463 13.38 5.38 -0.75
C LEU A 463 12.63 6.20 0.29
N VAL A 464 12.28 7.44 -0.07
CA VAL A 464 11.54 8.36 0.78
C VAL A 464 10.25 8.71 0.05
N TYR A 465 9.14 8.09 0.44
CA TYR A 465 7.91 8.30 -0.30
C TYR A 465 6.64 8.28 0.52
N ASN A 466 5.61 8.97 0.03
CA ASN A 466 4.31 9.02 0.69
C ASN A 466 4.42 9.50 2.14
N ASN A 467 5.14 10.59 2.41
CA ASN A 467 5.21 11.21 3.73
C ASN A 467 4.52 12.59 3.72
N VAL A 468 4.08 13.07 4.87
CA VAL A 468 3.64 14.47 5.06
C VAL A 468 4.66 15.19 5.94
N PHE A 469 5.19 16.29 5.42
CA PHE A 469 6.08 17.21 6.12
C PHE A 469 5.36 18.54 6.27
N TYR A 470 4.85 18.81 7.48
CA TYR A 470 3.95 19.92 7.74
C TYR A 470 4.55 20.90 8.75
N ARG A 471 4.64 22.17 8.34
CA ARG A 471 5.20 23.27 9.16
C ARG A 471 6.63 23.04 9.67
N SER A 472 7.41 22.24 8.94
CA SER A 472 8.84 22.06 9.20
C SER A 472 9.63 23.28 8.76
N GLY A 473 10.80 23.51 9.39
CA GLY A 473 11.73 24.56 8.94
C GLY A 473 12.09 24.42 7.46
N GLY A 474 12.46 23.23 7.01
CA GLY A 474 12.57 22.84 5.61
C GLY A 474 12.19 21.39 5.38
N CYS A 475 12.11 20.96 4.12
CA CYS A 475 11.73 19.59 3.78
C CYS A 475 12.94 18.64 3.66
N TYR A 476 13.77 18.81 2.62
CA TYR A 476 14.91 17.92 2.35
C TYR A 476 16.23 18.64 2.48
N PHE A 477 17.10 18.13 3.33
CA PHE A 477 18.47 18.54 3.45
C PHE A 477 19.40 17.40 3.04
N GLN A 478 20.42 17.73 2.26
CA GLN A 478 21.52 16.83 1.97
C GLN A 478 22.80 17.43 2.52
N SER A 479 23.50 16.70 3.39
CA SER A 479 24.75 17.19 3.97
C SER A 479 25.84 17.29 2.90
N SER A 480 26.91 18.06 3.16
CA SER A 480 28.03 18.23 2.20
C SER A 480 29.28 17.40 2.48
N SER A 481 29.17 16.40 3.35
CA SER A 481 30.34 15.76 3.97
C SER A 481 31.22 14.95 3.02
N ARG A 482 30.68 14.39 1.91
CA ARG A 482 31.44 13.51 0.98
C ARG A 482 31.19 13.73 -0.51
N GLY A 483 30.60 14.87 -0.87
CA GLY A 483 30.31 15.24 -2.25
C GLY A 483 29.22 14.41 -2.92
N VAL A 484 28.91 14.77 -4.17
CA VAL A 484 27.71 14.34 -4.93
C VAL A 484 27.54 12.81 -5.02
N ARG A 485 28.64 12.06 -5.15
CA ARG A 485 28.61 10.60 -5.37
C ARG A 485 28.13 9.77 -4.18
N ALA A 486 28.16 10.35 -2.97
CA ALA A 486 27.79 9.62 -1.77
C ALA A 486 26.27 9.38 -1.65
N TYR A 487 25.48 9.91 -2.57
CA TYR A 487 24.03 10.03 -2.45
C TYR A 487 23.29 9.57 -3.70
N TYR A 488 23.80 8.58 -4.43
CA TYR A 488 23.23 8.16 -5.72
C TYR A 488 21.92 7.38 -5.58
N ASN A 489 21.06 7.50 -6.59
CA ASN A 489 19.80 6.75 -6.73
C ASN A 489 18.80 6.92 -5.58
N ASP A 490 18.87 8.00 -4.81
CA ASP A 490 17.85 8.28 -3.81
C ASP A 490 16.56 8.75 -4.49
N ILE A 491 15.43 8.19 -4.07
CA ILE A 491 14.10 8.53 -4.60
C ILE A 491 13.29 9.24 -3.51
N TYR A 492 12.86 10.46 -3.81
CA TYR A 492 11.94 11.26 -3.02
C TYR A 492 10.67 11.42 -3.84
N ALA A 493 9.60 10.71 -3.47
CA ALA A 493 8.40 10.67 -4.29
C ALA A 493 7.10 10.70 -3.51
N ASN A 494 6.06 11.28 -4.07
CA ASN A 494 4.72 11.30 -3.48
C ASN A 494 4.64 11.95 -2.09
N ASN A 495 5.61 12.77 -1.70
CA ASN A 495 5.60 13.43 -0.40
C ASN A 495 4.86 14.77 -0.51
N ILE A 496 4.24 15.18 0.60
CA ILE A 496 3.61 16.50 0.74
C ILE A 496 4.49 17.36 1.64
N CYS A 497 4.99 18.45 1.10
CA CYS A 497 5.80 19.47 1.75
C CYS A 497 5.01 20.76 1.84
N TYR A 498 4.30 20.95 2.96
CA TYR A 498 3.29 21.99 3.07
C TYR A 498 3.51 22.91 4.27
N ARG A 499 3.34 24.22 4.03
CA ARG A 499 3.58 25.30 5.00
C ARG A 499 4.98 25.31 5.61
N ILE A 500 5.99 24.93 4.84
CA ILE A 500 7.38 24.99 5.26
C ILE A 500 7.80 26.44 5.57
N GLN A 501 8.73 26.63 6.51
CA GLN A 501 9.10 27.96 7.01
C GLN A 501 10.27 28.61 6.26
N ASN A 502 11.07 27.81 5.56
CA ASN A 502 12.28 28.24 4.87
C ASN A 502 12.37 27.59 3.47
N LEU A 503 13.37 26.74 3.22
CA LEU A 503 13.59 26.07 1.93
C LEU A 503 12.87 24.73 1.87
N ALA A 504 12.31 24.38 0.70
CA ALA A 504 11.81 23.03 0.49
C ALA A 504 12.96 22.04 0.41
N THR A 505 14.02 22.41 -0.31
CA THR A 505 15.14 21.50 -0.55
C THR A 505 16.47 22.25 -0.48
N GLN A 506 17.49 21.59 0.03
CA GLN A 506 18.88 22.02 -0.01
C GLN A 506 19.74 20.79 -0.31
N ILE A 507 19.99 20.53 -1.59
CA ILE A 507 20.56 19.27 -2.07
C ILE A 507 21.53 19.46 -3.25
N TYR A 508 22.24 18.41 -3.63
CA TYR A 508 23.21 18.41 -4.74
C TYR A 508 22.57 18.18 -6.11
N VAL A 509 22.36 19.24 -6.89
CA VAL A 509 21.78 19.14 -8.25
C VAL A 509 22.70 18.46 -9.27
N GLY A 510 24.02 18.46 -9.04
CA GLY A 510 24.96 17.71 -9.89
C GLY A 510 24.76 16.20 -9.83
N ASN A 511 23.91 15.70 -8.94
CA ASN A 511 23.51 14.31 -8.88
C ASN A 511 22.27 14.07 -9.75
N THR A 512 22.49 13.62 -10.99
CA THR A 512 21.40 13.30 -11.92
C THR A 512 20.75 11.93 -11.69
N THR A 513 21.26 11.13 -10.74
CA THR A 513 20.72 9.79 -10.47
C THR A 513 19.58 9.80 -9.45
N ASN A 514 19.48 10.86 -8.65
CA ASN A 514 18.39 11.01 -7.69
C ASN A 514 17.11 11.37 -8.42
N ARG A 515 15.97 11.06 -7.80
CA ARG A 515 14.66 11.36 -8.35
C ARG A 515 13.83 12.08 -7.31
N ILE A 516 13.46 13.31 -7.59
CA ILE A 516 12.52 14.10 -6.80
C ILE A 516 11.31 14.29 -7.69
N VAL A 517 10.35 13.40 -7.53
CA VAL A 517 9.29 13.20 -8.52
C VAL A 517 7.93 13.14 -7.86
N SER A 518 6.94 13.79 -8.46
CA SER A 518 5.57 13.75 -7.97
C SER A 518 5.43 14.16 -6.49
N ASN A 519 6.20 15.14 -6.01
CA ASN A 519 6.01 15.72 -4.68
C ASN A 519 5.21 17.02 -4.79
N ASP A 520 4.37 17.28 -3.78
CA ASP A 520 3.78 18.60 -3.59
C ASP A 520 4.73 19.44 -2.73
N PHE A 521 5.33 20.48 -3.30
CA PHE A 521 6.04 21.50 -2.53
C PHE A 521 5.25 22.80 -2.58
N LEU A 522 4.69 23.20 -1.44
CA LEU A 522 3.87 24.39 -1.37
C LEU A 522 4.19 25.26 -0.14
N PHE A 523 4.73 26.43 -0.43
CA PHE A 523 4.91 27.51 0.54
C PHE A 523 3.64 28.33 0.69
N VAL A 524 3.41 28.84 1.89
CA VAL A 524 2.32 29.77 2.18
C VAL A 524 2.90 31.03 2.81
N ASP A 525 2.36 32.19 2.45
CA ASP A 525 2.77 33.45 3.08
C ASP A 525 2.21 33.60 4.52
N GLY A 526 2.50 34.72 5.16
CA GLY A 526 2.06 35.01 6.53
C GLY A 526 0.53 35.07 6.72
N THR A 527 -0.25 35.11 5.64
CA THR A 527 -1.73 35.03 5.67
C THR A 527 -2.24 33.61 5.40
N GLY A 528 -1.33 32.66 5.14
CA GLY A 528 -1.66 31.29 4.76
C GLY A 528 -2.00 31.13 3.28
N LYS A 529 -1.78 32.15 2.44
CA LYS A 529 -2.05 32.06 1.00
C LYS A 529 -0.94 31.25 0.31
N PRO A 530 -1.28 30.25 -0.51
CA PRO A 530 -0.30 29.49 -1.29
C PRO A 530 0.51 30.36 -2.26
N GLN A 531 1.81 30.11 -2.33
CA GLN A 531 2.76 30.80 -3.20
C GLN A 531 3.61 29.77 -3.99
N PRO A 532 3.02 29.08 -4.98
CA PRO A 532 3.71 28.03 -5.74
C PRO A 532 4.92 28.53 -6.53
N GLU A 533 4.94 29.82 -6.87
CA GLU A 533 6.06 30.46 -7.57
C GLU A 533 7.10 31.08 -6.64
N HIS A 534 6.94 30.95 -5.31
CA HIS A 534 7.98 31.39 -4.39
C HIS A 534 9.26 30.57 -4.66
N PRO A 535 10.44 31.20 -4.70
CA PRO A 535 11.68 30.50 -4.96
C PRO A 535 12.17 29.80 -3.68
N LEU A 536 11.81 28.52 -3.54
CA LEU A 536 12.11 27.66 -2.39
C LEU A 536 12.68 26.29 -2.74
N VAL A 537 12.76 25.94 -4.03
CA VAL A 537 13.29 24.66 -4.49
C VAL A 537 14.77 24.82 -4.88
N ILE A 538 15.61 24.16 -4.07
CA ILE A 538 17.09 24.05 -4.04
C ILE A 538 17.92 25.33 -4.03
N TRP A 539 18.86 25.34 -3.07
CA TRP A 539 20.16 26.01 -3.12
C TRP A 539 21.31 24.98 -3.01
N ASN A 540 22.34 25.05 -3.87
CA ASN A 540 23.48 24.13 -3.90
C ASN A 540 24.64 24.62 -2.99
N GLN A 541 25.08 23.80 -2.03
CA GLN A 541 26.13 24.19 -1.06
C GLN A 541 27.54 24.37 -1.67
N LEU A 542 27.82 23.84 -2.86
CA LEU A 542 29.19 23.81 -3.44
C LEU A 542 29.31 24.21 -4.92
N ALA A 543 28.21 24.46 -5.64
CA ALA A 543 28.31 24.86 -7.05
C ALA A 543 28.36 26.37 -7.19
N ALA A 544 29.25 26.86 -8.05
CA ALA A 544 29.21 28.23 -8.57
C ALA A 544 28.18 28.34 -9.72
N GLY A 545 27.59 29.53 -9.94
CA GLY A 545 26.77 29.81 -11.12
C GLY A 545 25.28 29.46 -10.99
N ALA A 546 24.68 28.81 -11.99
CA ALA A 546 23.22 28.65 -12.14
C ALA A 546 22.50 27.87 -11.01
N PHE A 547 23.28 27.20 -10.13
CA PHE A 547 22.83 26.38 -9.02
C PHE A 547 22.93 27.08 -7.64
N GLU A 548 23.41 28.33 -7.60
CA GLU A 548 23.60 29.12 -6.36
C GLU A 548 22.34 29.87 -5.89
N THR A 549 21.26 29.84 -6.65
CA THR A 549 20.05 30.61 -6.35
C THR A 549 18.83 29.72 -6.31
N THR A 550 17.96 29.99 -5.34
CA THR A 550 16.68 29.30 -5.19
C THR A 550 15.83 29.50 -6.43
N ARG A 551 15.08 28.46 -6.82
CA ARG A 551 14.18 28.50 -7.96
C ARG A 551 12.73 28.29 -7.52
N PRO A 552 11.77 28.90 -8.23
CA PRO A 552 10.39 28.43 -8.19
C PRO A 552 10.33 26.97 -8.61
N ILE A 553 9.34 26.22 -8.09
CA ILE A 553 9.21 24.80 -8.40
C ILE A 553 9.09 24.53 -9.91
N GLY A 554 8.35 25.38 -10.65
CA GLY A 554 8.24 25.28 -12.11
C GLY A 554 9.51 25.64 -12.86
N GLY A 555 10.42 26.39 -12.23
CA GLY A 555 11.78 26.59 -12.74
C GLY A 555 12.63 25.35 -12.52
N ALA A 556 12.62 24.79 -11.31
CA ALA A 556 13.39 23.59 -10.96
C ALA A 556 12.99 22.37 -11.81
N ASP A 557 11.70 22.08 -11.90
CA ASP A 557 11.17 20.95 -12.69
C ASP A 557 11.50 21.04 -14.19
N ARG A 558 11.62 22.25 -14.74
CA ARG A 558 11.98 22.41 -16.17
C ARG A 558 13.48 22.40 -16.41
N THR A 559 14.25 22.88 -15.45
CA THR A 559 15.69 23.13 -15.64
C THR A 559 16.54 21.93 -15.19
N TYR A 560 16.01 21.12 -14.27
CA TYR A 560 16.75 20.05 -13.62
C TYR A 560 16.04 18.71 -13.78
N ASP A 561 15.56 18.37 -14.99
CA ASP A 561 14.89 17.08 -15.28
C ASP A 561 15.78 16.14 -16.10
N PRO A 562 16.26 15.01 -15.53
CA PRO A 562 16.32 14.67 -14.10
C PRO A 562 17.37 15.53 -13.34
N PRO A 563 17.30 15.66 -11.99
CA PRO A 563 16.56 14.83 -11.01
C PRO A 563 15.10 15.23 -10.64
N PHE A 564 14.51 16.28 -11.21
CA PHE A 564 13.17 16.82 -10.88
C PHE A 564 12.15 16.56 -11.97
N SER A 565 10.99 15.99 -11.63
CA SER A 565 9.88 15.83 -12.58
C SER A 565 8.51 15.79 -11.89
N ARG A 566 7.48 16.33 -12.56
CA ARG A 566 6.06 16.27 -12.12
C ARG A 566 5.79 16.85 -10.71
N ASN A 567 6.70 17.66 -10.14
CA ASN A 567 6.44 18.35 -8.87
C ASN A 567 5.63 19.64 -9.11
N ARG A 568 5.90 20.39 -10.19
CA ARG A 568 5.15 21.62 -10.51
C ARG A 568 3.67 21.38 -10.76
N SER A 569 3.33 20.28 -11.43
CA SER A 569 1.95 19.88 -11.70
C SER A 569 1.16 19.54 -10.43
N LEU A 570 1.86 19.29 -9.32
CA LEU A 570 1.27 18.88 -8.04
C LEU A 570 1.40 19.96 -6.97
N SER A 571 1.95 21.14 -7.29
CA SER A 571 2.12 22.27 -6.37
C SER A 571 0.82 23.02 -6.16
N VAL A 572 -0.06 22.42 -5.37
CA VAL A 572 -1.41 22.89 -5.10
C VAL A 572 -1.72 22.66 -3.63
N PRO A 573 -2.68 23.40 -3.04
CA PRO A 573 -3.10 23.11 -1.67
C PRO A 573 -3.49 21.62 -1.53
N PRO A 574 -2.97 20.89 -0.53
CA PRO A 574 -3.27 19.48 -0.37
C PRO A 574 -4.75 19.15 -0.19
N GLN A 575 -5.54 20.10 0.32
CA GLN A 575 -6.95 19.91 0.68
C GLN A 575 -7.13 18.75 1.65
N PHE A 576 -6.51 18.87 2.83
CA PHE A 576 -6.71 17.90 3.91
C PHE A 576 -8.14 17.94 4.45
N VAL A 577 -8.63 16.81 4.96
CA VAL A 577 -9.98 16.67 5.53
C VAL A 577 -10.19 17.65 6.70
N ASP A 578 -9.22 17.74 7.62
CA ASP A 578 -9.29 18.66 8.76
C ASP A 578 -7.87 19.06 9.21
N GLU A 579 -7.28 20.01 8.48
CA GLU A 579 -5.93 20.51 8.75
C GLU A 579 -5.78 21.08 10.17
N ALA A 580 -6.84 21.68 10.73
CA ALA A 580 -6.81 22.32 12.05
C ALA A 580 -6.63 21.31 13.18
N ASN A 581 -7.18 20.10 13.01
CA ASN A 581 -7.08 19.01 13.96
C ASN A 581 -6.05 17.94 13.54
N LEU A 582 -5.13 18.29 12.62
CA LEU A 582 -4.04 17.42 12.15
C LEU A 582 -4.53 16.14 11.44
N ASP A 583 -5.70 16.21 10.81
CA ASP A 583 -6.22 15.14 9.96
C ASP A 583 -5.70 15.33 8.52
N PHE A 584 -4.56 14.71 8.22
CA PHE A 584 -3.88 14.85 6.93
C PHE A 584 -4.35 13.85 5.85
N HIS A 585 -5.50 13.19 6.04
CA HIS A 585 -6.15 12.51 4.93
C HIS A 585 -6.56 13.54 3.87
N LEU A 586 -6.46 13.17 2.59
CA LEU A 586 -6.89 14.04 1.50
C LEU A 586 -8.41 14.04 1.41
N ALA A 587 -9.02 15.22 1.29
CA ALA A 587 -10.46 15.35 1.10
C ALA A 587 -10.88 14.80 -0.28
N PRO A 588 -12.11 14.29 -0.42
CA PRO A 588 -12.66 13.90 -1.72
C PRO A 588 -12.56 15.05 -2.73
N GLY A 589 -11.92 14.81 -3.88
CA GLY A 589 -11.69 15.83 -4.90
C GLY A 589 -10.38 16.59 -4.78
N SER A 590 -9.54 16.27 -3.79
CA SER A 590 -8.16 16.76 -3.75
C SER A 590 -7.43 16.40 -5.04
N PRO A 591 -6.71 17.35 -5.67
CA PRO A 591 -5.92 17.10 -6.87
C PRO A 591 -4.72 16.17 -6.61
N LEU A 592 -4.42 15.87 -5.35
CA LEU A 592 -3.34 14.97 -4.96
C LEU A 592 -3.78 13.50 -4.87
N VAL A 593 -5.08 13.22 -5.00
CA VAL A 593 -5.63 11.87 -5.13
C VAL A 593 -5.24 11.28 -6.48
N ALA A 594 -4.74 10.04 -6.50
CA ALA A 594 -4.25 9.32 -7.67
C ALA A 594 -3.12 10.01 -8.46
N ALA A 595 -2.50 11.04 -7.89
CA ALA A 595 -1.52 11.87 -8.58
C ALA A 595 -0.07 11.44 -8.37
N GLY A 596 0.16 10.45 -7.52
CA GLY A 596 1.47 9.89 -7.19
C GLY A 596 2.05 8.99 -8.28
N LEU A 597 3.28 8.57 -8.03
CA LEU A 597 4.04 7.58 -8.78
C LEU A 597 3.94 6.23 -8.07
N PRO A 598 3.52 5.13 -8.74
CA PRO A 598 3.61 3.80 -8.17
C PRO A 598 5.07 3.41 -7.93
N LEU A 599 5.35 2.91 -6.73
CA LEU A 599 6.68 2.52 -6.29
C LEU A 599 6.65 1.11 -5.75
N ALA A 600 7.62 0.30 -6.17
CA ALA A 600 7.86 -1.02 -5.63
C ALA A 600 9.17 -1.05 -4.87
N ASN A 601 9.12 -1.47 -3.61
CA ASN A 601 10.30 -1.87 -2.87
C ASN A 601 10.36 -3.39 -2.83
N LEU A 602 11.45 -3.97 -3.35
CA LEU A 602 11.65 -5.42 -3.40
C LEU A 602 11.71 -6.09 -2.03
N LEU A 603 12.09 -5.36 -0.98
CA LEU A 603 12.19 -5.86 0.39
C LEU A 603 10.93 -5.59 1.21
N TRP A 604 10.30 -4.42 1.02
CA TRP A 604 9.19 -3.94 1.88
C TRP A 604 7.83 -3.83 1.16
N GLY A 605 7.72 -4.39 -0.05
CA GLY A 605 6.49 -4.40 -0.86
C GLY A 605 6.27 -3.14 -1.70
N SER A 606 5.19 -3.13 -2.48
CA SER A 606 4.81 -2.04 -3.39
C SER A 606 3.55 -1.31 -2.96
N SER A 607 3.35 -0.08 -3.44
CA SER A 607 2.03 0.53 -3.45
C SER A 607 1.11 -0.20 -4.44
N THR A 608 -0.10 -0.58 -4.00
CA THR A 608 -1.13 -1.20 -4.85
C THR A 608 -2.28 -0.24 -5.05
N GLY A 609 -2.78 -0.12 -6.28
CA GLY A 609 -3.91 0.76 -6.62
C GLY A 609 -3.50 2.16 -7.06
N ALA A 610 -4.48 3.09 -7.08
CA ALA A 610 -4.21 4.50 -7.29
C ALA A 610 -3.33 5.02 -6.15
N VAL A 611 -2.29 5.78 -6.49
CA VAL A 611 -1.32 6.27 -5.51
C VAL A 611 -1.58 7.74 -5.28
N ASP A 612 -2.08 8.09 -4.10
CA ASP A 612 -2.20 9.49 -3.72
C ASP A 612 -0.87 9.99 -3.16
N LEU A 613 -0.76 11.30 -2.92
CA LEU A 613 0.37 11.86 -2.19
C LEU A 613 0.13 11.82 -0.68
N GLY A 614 1.23 11.86 0.07
CA GLY A 614 1.22 11.98 1.52
C GLY A 614 1.11 10.65 2.24
N ALA A 615 1.01 10.76 3.57
CA ALA A 615 1.17 9.67 4.54
C ALA A 615 0.11 8.57 4.40
N PHE A 616 -1.08 8.95 3.94
CA PHE A 616 -2.24 8.10 3.83
C PHE A 616 -2.56 7.74 2.37
N GLY A 617 -1.66 8.04 1.43
CA GLY A 617 -1.94 8.03 -0.01
C GLY A 617 -2.04 6.66 -0.68
N LEU A 618 -2.71 5.72 -0.03
CA LEU A 618 -3.01 4.39 -0.55
C LEU A 618 -4.49 4.08 -0.34
N ASN A 619 -5.33 4.70 -1.17
CA ASN A 619 -6.70 4.24 -1.34
C ASN A 619 -6.77 3.27 -2.51
N VAL A 620 -7.22 2.05 -2.23
CA VAL A 620 -7.69 1.13 -3.28
C VAL A 620 -9.10 1.56 -3.68
N THR A 621 -9.21 2.65 -4.42
CA THR A 621 -10.44 2.93 -5.17
C THR A 621 -10.31 2.34 -6.57
N THR A 622 -11.15 1.35 -6.85
CA THR A 622 -11.39 0.86 -8.21
C THR A 622 -12.09 1.95 -9.03
N MET A 623 -11.39 2.59 -9.96
CA MET A 623 -12.03 3.30 -11.07
C MET A 623 -11.57 2.76 -12.43
N SER A 624 -12.54 2.09 -13.05
CA SER A 624 -12.84 1.94 -14.49
C SER A 624 -11.77 1.47 -15.47
N ASP A 625 -12.08 0.32 -16.06
CA ASP A 625 -11.53 -0.24 -17.29
C ASP A 625 -11.32 0.79 -18.42
N TRP A 626 -10.06 0.95 -18.84
CA TRP A 626 -9.70 1.12 -20.24
C TRP A 626 -8.48 0.23 -20.54
N PRO A 627 -8.46 -0.47 -21.69
CA PRO A 627 -7.30 -1.26 -22.10
C PRO A 627 -6.22 -0.31 -22.65
N THR A 628 -4.99 -0.44 -22.18
CA THR A 628 -3.88 0.34 -22.70
C THR A 628 -2.77 -0.55 -23.26
N ASP A 629 -2.46 -0.28 -24.51
CA ASP A 629 -1.22 -0.67 -25.17
C ASP A 629 -0.03 -0.16 -24.34
N ALA A 630 0.83 -1.05 -23.88
CA ALA A 630 1.96 -0.75 -22.99
C ALA A 630 2.89 0.34 -23.55
N ALA A 631 2.95 0.51 -24.88
CA ALA A 631 3.69 1.60 -25.50
C ALA A 631 3.03 2.96 -25.26
N MET A 632 1.71 3.05 -25.34
CA MET A 632 0.98 4.31 -25.11
C MET A 632 1.04 4.74 -23.65
N GLU A 633 1.09 3.80 -22.70
CA GLU A 633 1.30 4.13 -21.27
C GLU A 633 2.66 4.77 -21.03
N ARG A 634 3.72 4.20 -21.62
CA ARG A 634 5.06 4.79 -21.54
C ARG A 634 5.11 6.17 -22.17
N ALA A 635 4.50 6.33 -23.34
CA ALA A 635 4.44 7.62 -24.02
C ALA A 635 3.68 8.68 -23.19
N ARG A 636 2.52 8.34 -22.60
CA ARG A 636 1.79 9.23 -21.69
C ARG A 636 2.55 9.54 -20.38
N ALA A 637 3.41 8.63 -19.94
CA ALA A 637 4.32 8.86 -18.83
C ALA A 637 5.55 9.71 -19.21
N GLY A 638 5.66 10.16 -20.46
CA GLY A 638 6.79 10.94 -20.98
C GLY A 638 8.00 10.09 -21.40
N ASP A 639 7.91 8.76 -21.31
CA ASP A 639 8.97 7.81 -21.67
C ASP A 639 8.81 7.36 -23.14
N TYR A 640 9.01 8.30 -24.05
CA TYR A 640 8.81 8.10 -25.50
C TYR A 640 9.82 7.12 -26.10
N GLU A 641 11.06 7.06 -25.57
CA GLU A 641 12.05 6.07 -25.98
C GLU A 641 11.59 4.66 -25.64
N ALA A 642 11.13 4.41 -24.41
CA ALA A 642 10.60 3.09 -24.06
C ALA A 642 9.36 2.76 -24.88
N ALA A 643 8.47 3.73 -25.13
CA ALA A 643 7.30 3.54 -25.99
C ALA A 643 7.68 3.03 -27.38
N LEU A 644 8.71 3.63 -28.00
CA LEU A 644 9.23 3.24 -29.31
C LEU A 644 9.89 1.84 -29.32
N THR A 645 10.39 1.36 -28.17
CA THR A 645 10.93 -0.01 -28.05
C THR A 645 9.86 -1.07 -27.85
N ILE A 646 8.73 -0.71 -27.22
CA ILE A 646 7.66 -1.64 -26.84
C ILE A 646 6.78 -1.98 -28.03
N ALA A 647 6.39 -0.97 -28.81
CA ALA A 647 5.56 -1.18 -29.98
C ALA A 647 5.94 -0.23 -31.10
N LYS A 648 5.81 -0.72 -32.34
CA LYS A 648 5.97 0.12 -33.52
C LYS A 648 4.75 1.06 -33.64
N PRO A 649 4.95 2.39 -33.71
CA PRO A 649 3.85 3.32 -33.88
C PRO A 649 3.03 3.04 -35.15
N PRO A 650 1.72 3.32 -35.15
CA PRO A 650 0.82 3.00 -36.27
C PRO A 650 1.15 3.71 -37.59
N SER A 651 2.01 4.73 -37.58
CA SER A 651 2.52 5.37 -38.79
C SER A 651 3.96 5.88 -38.58
N ALA A 652 4.72 5.97 -39.67
CA ALA A 652 6.06 6.58 -39.64
C ALA A 652 6.02 8.07 -39.29
N ALA A 653 4.89 8.76 -39.52
CA ALA A 653 4.68 10.13 -39.09
C ALA A 653 4.51 10.22 -37.57
N LEU A 654 3.72 9.34 -36.95
CA LEU A 654 3.61 9.30 -35.49
C LEU A 654 4.92 8.83 -34.83
N GLU A 655 5.64 7.91 -35.46
CA GLU A 655 7.00 7.54 -35.03
C GLU A 655 7.93 8.75 -35.04
N ALA A 656 7.89 9.58 -36.08
CA ALA A 656 8.65 10.82 -36.13
C ALA A 656 8.23 11.82 -35.03
N ALA A 657 6.94 11.90 -34.71
CA ALA A 657 6.44 12.74 -33.63
C ALA A 657 6.95 12.30 -32.25
N LEU A 658 6.97 10.99 -31.99
CA LEU A 658 7.51 10.40 -30.76
C LEU A 658 9.03 10.56 -30.65
N LEU A 659 9.75 10.35 -31.75
CA LEU A 659 11.20 10.56 -31.81
C LEU A 659 11.57 12.04 -31.57
N ARG A 660 10.82 12.97 -32.14
CA ARG A 660 11.00 14.39 -31.85
C ARG A 660 10.66 14.71 -30.38
N ALA A 661 9.64 14.07 -29.81
CA ALA A 661 9.28 14.25 -28.41
C ALA A 661 10.29 13.60 -27.43
N SER A 662 11.14 12.67 -27.92
CA SER A 662 12.31 12.14 -27.21
C SER A 662 13.62 12.85 -27.56
N ASP A 663 13.56 14.05 -28.17
CA ASP A 663 14.73 14.83 -28.60
C ASP A 663 15.65 14.13 -29.64
N ASP A 664 15.13 13.13 -30.38
CA ASP A 664 15.83 12.47 -31.51
C ASP A 664 15.37 13.03 -32.87
N ASP A 665 15.79 14.27 -33.16
CA ASP A 665 15.49 14.93 -34.44
C ASP A 665 16.08 14.17 -35.65
N GLY A 666 17.23 13.50 -35.47
CA GLY A 666 17.86 12.68 -36.51
C GLY A 666 17.02 11.46 -36.87
N GLY A 667 16.52 10.76 -35.84
CA GLY A 667 15.58 9.65 -35.97
C GLY A 667 14.25 10.09 -36.56
N ALA A 668 13.71 11.23 -36.12
CA ALA A 668 12.49 11.78 -36.68
C ALA A 668 12.62 12.11 -38.18
N ALA A 669 13.72 12.75 -38.59
CA ALA A 669 14.02 13.00 -39.99
C ALA A 669 14.17 11.70 -40.81
N ALA A 670 14.81 10.67 -40.24
CA ALA A 670 14.93 9.37 -40.87
C ALA A 670 13.57 8.65 -41.00
N ALA A 671 12.71 8.75 -39.98
CA ALA A 671 11.36 8.19 -40.00
C ALA A 671 10.50 8.85 -41.09
N LEU A 672 10.57 10.18 -41.22
CA LEU A 672 9.88 10.89 -42.28
C LEU A 672 10.47 10.60 -43.66
N ALA A 673 11.79 10.42 -43.80
CA ALA A 673 12.41 10.09 -45.09
C ALA A 673 11.89 8.77 -45.68
N ARG A 674 11.53 7.79 -44.83
CA ARG A 674 10.92 6.51 -45.26
C ARG A 674 9.58 6.69 -45.98
N ILE A 675 8.90 7.82 -45.80
CA ILE A 675 7.59 8.11 -46.39
C ILE A 675 7.71 8.60 -47.85
N GLY A 676 8.87 9.13 -48.29
CA GLY A 676 8.99 9.73 -49.63
C GLY A 676 8.12 10.99 -49.80
N ALA A 677 7.83 11.51 -50.99
CA ALA A 677 6.92 12.66 -51.09
C ALA A 677 5.51 12.29 -50.56
N PRO A 678 4.96 12.94 -49.51
CA PRO A 678 3.70 12.52 -48.93
C PRO A 678 2.57 12.90 -49.89
N ALA A 679 1.55 12.06 -49.98
CA ALA A 679 0.37 12.40 -50.77
C ALA A 679 -0.31 13.67 -50.20
N PRO A 680 -1.02 14.48 -51.02
CA PRO A 680 -1.73 15.66 -50.55
C PRO A 680 -2.64 15.41 -49.33
N GLU A 681 -3.21 14.22 -49.24
CA GLU A 681 -4.11 13.75 -48.20
C GLU A 681 -3.43 13.21 -46.91
N ASP A 682 -2.11 13.00 -46.92
CA ASP A 682 -1.34 12.51 -45.75
C ASP A 682 -0.93 13.68 -44.84
N LEU A 683 -1.95 14.22 -44.16
CA LEU A 683 -1.84 15.45 -43.37
C LEU A 683 -0.86 15.32 -42.19
N MET A 684 -0.76 14.14 -41.57
CA MET A 684 0.15 13.91 -40.44
C MET A 684 1.62 13.89 -40.89
N ALA A 685 1.94 13.23 -42.01
CA ALA A 685 3.30 13.25 -42.54
C ALA A 685 3.72 14.65 -43.03
N ARG A 686 2.80 15.40 -43.64
CA ARG A 686 3.02 16.80 -44.03
C ARG A 686 3.24 17.69 -42.80
N PHE A 687 2.44 17.51 -41.75
CA PHE A 687 2.57 18.25 -40.49
C PHE A 687 3.91 18.00 -39.80
N GLU A 688 4.30 16.73 -39.61
CA GLU A 688 5.58 16.41 -38.96
C GLU A 688 6.79 16.85 -39.81
N ARG A 689 6.68 16.88 -41.14
CA ARG A 689 7.75 17.45 -42.01
C ARG A 689 7.89 18.95 -41.89
N ALA A 690 6.78 19.67 -41.77
CA ALA A 690 6.81 21.10 -41.52
C ALA A 690 7.54 21.42 -40.21
N ARG A 691 7.34 20.58 -39.19
CA ARG A 691 8.01 20.70 -37.88
C ARG A 691 9.49 20.32 -37.92
N GLN A 692 9.87 19.46 -38.87
CA GLN A 692 11.27 19.19 -39.24
C GLN A 692 11.85 20.19 -40.25
N GLY A 693 11.18 21.34 -40.47
CA GLY A 693 11.71 22.47 -41.25
C GLY A 693 11.42 22.44 -42.76
N THR A 694 10.61 21.50 -43.25
CA THR A 694 10.21 21.45 -44.67
C THR A 694 9.08 22.45 -44.95
N ALA A 695 9.27 23.40 -45.86
CA ALA A 695 8.22 24.37 -46.19
C ALA A 695 7.03 23.70 -46.90
N ASP A 696 5.83 23.85 -46.33
CA ASP A 696 4.55 23.48 -46.94
C ASP A 696 3.52 24.60 -46.76
N PRO A 697 3.50 25.62 -47.65
CA PRO A 697 2.60 26.76 -47.54
C PRO A 697 1.11 26.40 -47.62
N ALA A 698 0.76 25.19 -48.11
CA ALA A 698 -0.61 24.73 -48.29
C ALA A 698 -1.11 23.85 -47.13
N LEU A 699 -0.25 23.50 -46.17
CA LEU A 699 -0.57 22.57 -45.07
C LEU A 699 -1.77 23.01 -44.24
N TRP A 700 -1.74 24.24 -43.72
CA TRP A 700 -2.82 24.74 -42.86
C TRP A 700 -4.16 24.82 -43.60
N GLY A 701 -4.14 25.23 -44.88
CA GLY A 701 -5.33 25.17 -45.75
C GLY A 701 -5.89 23.76 -45.92
N ALA A 702 -5.02 22.75 -46.03
CA ALA A 702 -5.42 21.36 -46.12
C ALA A 702 -5.96 20.79 -44.80
N LEU A 703 -5.37 21.17 -43.66
CA LEU A 703 -5.85 20.80 -42.31
C LEU A 703 -7.22 21.43 -41.99
N ALA A 704 -7.42 22.70 -42.35
CA ALA A 704 -8.71 23.38 -42.18
C ALA A 704 -9.81 22.83 -43.09
N ALA A 705 -9.46 22.40 -44.31
CA ALA A 705 -10.39 21.76 -45.23
C ALA A 705 -10.80 20.33 -44.82
N ALA A 706 -10.13 19.73 -43.84
CA ALA A 706 -10.35 18.36 -43.37
C ALA A 706 -10.48 18.25 -41.82
N PRO A 707 -11.47 18.90 -41.20
CA PRO A 707 -11.59 19.01 -39.75
C PRO A 707 -11.70 17.66 -39.02
N ASP A 708 -12.44 16.70 -39.57
CA ASP A 708 -12.53 15.34 -39.00
C ASP A 708 -11.15 14.67 -38.88
N ARG A 709 -10.31 14.80 -39.92
CA ARG A 709 -8.96 14.23 -39.93
C ARG A 709 -8.02 14.96 -38.99
N THR A 710 -8.16 16.29 -38.90
CA THR A 710 -7.39 17.10 -37.96
C THR A 710 -7.73 16.75 -36.51
N LEU A 711 -9.01 16.49 -36.19
CA LEU A 711 -9.41 16.05 -34.85
C LEU A 711 -8.96 14.60 -34.57
N GLU A 712 -9.00 13.71 -35.56
CA GLU A 712 -8.45 12.35 -35.47
C GLU A 712 -6.93 12.36 -35.19
N MET A 713 -6.18 13.28 -35.82
CA MET A 713 -4.76 13.50 -35.54
C MET A 713 -4.54 13.99 -34.10
N ALA A 714 -5.31 14.97 -33.64
CA ALA A 714 -5.22 15.46 -32.26
C ALA A 714 -5.54 14.36 -31.23
N ASP A 715 -6.57 13.56 -31.48
CA ASP A 715 -6.95 12.42 -30.64
C ASP A 715 -5.85 11.35 -30.59
N LEU A 716 -5.19 11.09 -31.72
CA LEU A 716 -4.06 10.16 -31.79
C LEU A 716 -2.84 10.70 -31.03
N TYR A 717 -2.52 11.99 -31.14
CA TYR A 717 -1.47 12.61 -30.34
C TYR A 717 -1.76 12.51 -28.83
N LEU A 718 -2.98 12.80 -28.41
CA LEU A 718 -3.39 12.66 -27.01
C LEU A 718 -3.30 11.21 -26.52
N GLN A 719 -3.70 10.24 -27.35
CA GLN A 719 -3.55 8.82 -27.02
C GLN A 719 -2.08 8.41 -26.77
N TRP A 720 -1.13 9.12 -27.36
CA TRP A 720 0.31 8.88 -27.21
C TRP A 720 1.02 9.91 -26.32
N GLY A 721 0.30 10.71 -25.55
CA GLY A 721 0.90 11.68 -24.61
C GLY A 721 1.47 12.94 -25.26
N LEU A 722 1.29 13.13 -26.57
CA LEU A 722 1.82 14.24 -27.36
C LEU A 722 0.91 15.49 -27.27
N THR A 723 0.55 15.90 -26.05
CA THR A 723 -0.45 16.95 -25.77
C THR A 723 -0.07 18.31 -26.36
N ARG A 724 1.23 18.65 -26.40
CA ARG A 724 1.70 19.90 -27.04
C ARG A 724 1.48 19.90 -28.54
N ASP A 725 1.68 18.76 -29.19
CA ASP A 725 1.50 18.61 -30.63
C ASP A 725 0.02 18.67 -31.00
N ALA A 726 -0.83 18.04 -30.19
CA ALA A 726 -2.28 18.18 -30.28
C ALA A 726 -2.71 19.64 -30.11
N LEU A 727 -2.17 20.36 -29.12
CA LEU A 727 -2.50 21.77 -28.92
C LEU A 727 -2.07 22.65 -30.10
N GLU A 728 -0.87 22.43 -30.63
CA GLU A 728 -0.36 23.18 -31.80
C GLU A 728 -1.29 23.02 -33.01
N LEU A 729 -1.81 21.80 -33.22
CA LEU A 729 -2.78 21.52 -34.27
C LEU A 729 -4.11 22.23 -34.02
N LEU A 730 -4.60 22.22 -32.78
CA LEU A 730 -5.93 22.73 -32.40
C LEU A 730 -5.99 24.25 -32.20
N ALA A 731 -4.86 24.90 -31.93
CA ALA A 731 -4.77 26.31 -31.57
C ALA A 731 -4.19 27.22 -32.67
N HIS A 732 -4.10 26.75 -33.92
CA HIS A 732 -3.55 27.55 -35.00
C HIS A 732 -4.47 28.72 -35.42
N ASP A 733 -4.01 29.96 -35.21
CA ASP A 733 -4.80 31.19 -35.36
C ASP A 733 -4.65 31.91 -36.74
N GLY A 734 -4.26 31.19 -37.81
CA GLY A 734 -4.14 31.74 -39.17
C GLY A 734 -5.46 31.81 -39.96
N PRO A 735 -5.54 32.54 -41.10
CA PRO A 735 -6.74 32.61 -41.98
C PRO A 735 -7.19 31.25 -42.53
N ASN A 736 -6.35 30.22 -42.38
CA ASN A 736 -6.58 28.83 -42.75
C ASN A 736 -6.44 27.89 -41.53
N GLY A 737 -6.77 28.34 -40.32
CA GLY A 737 -6.74 27.51 -39.11
C GLY A 737 -7.93 26.54 -38.98
N PRO A 738 -7.86 25.55 -38.05
CA PRO A 738 -8.97 24.63 -37.79
C PRO A 738 -10.25 25.39 -37.39
N PRO A 739 -11.44 24.83 -37.67
CA PRO A 739 -12.69 25.54 -37.45
C PRO A 739 -12.95 25.77 -35.95
N SER A 740 -12.80 27.02 -35.51
CA SER A 740 -13.16 27.49 -34.17
C SER A 740 -14.68 27.43 -33.87
N GLY A 741 -15.49 27.01 -34.86
CA GLY A 741 -16.93 26.85 -34.76
C GLY A 741 -17.40 25.44 -34.36
N ASP A 742 -16.51 24.45 -34.22
CA ASP A 742 -16.85 23.09 -33.80
C ASP A 742 -16.62 22.89 -32.29
N ALA A 743 -17.69 22.51 -31.57
CA ALA A 743 -17.64 22.30 -30.13
C ALA A 743 -16.61 21.25 -29.69
N LEU A 744 -16.45 20.15 -30.43
CA LEU A 744 -15.47 19.10 -30.08
C LEU A 744 -14.04 19.58 -30.25
N PHE A 745 -13.74 20.37 -31.28
CA PHE A 745 -12.42 21.00 -31.43
C PHE A 745 -12.07 21.86 -30.22
N VAL A 746 -13.04 22.66 -29.75
CA VAL A 746 -12.83 23.56 -28.61
C VAL A 746 -12.73 22.77 -27.29
N TYR A 747 -13.50 21.68 -27.11
CA TYR A 747 -13.32 20.79 -25.96
C TYR A 747 -11.95 20.09 -25.94
N TYR A 748 -11.48 19.60 -27.08
CA TYR A 748 -10.14 19.00 -27.19
C TYR A 748 -9.04 20.04 -26.95
N ARG A 749 -9.20 21.26 -27.46
CA ARG A 749 -8.26 22.35 -27.22
C ARG A 749 -8.22 22.77 -25.75
N SER A 750 -9.40 22.86 -25.13
CA SER A 750 -9.54 23.10 -23.69
C SER A 750 -8.83 22.02 -22.90
N TYR A 751 -9.06 20.75 -23.23
CA TYR A 751 -8.40 19.61 -22.60
C TYR A 751 -6.87 19.66 -22.76
N CYS A 752 -6.36 19.95 -23.95
CA CYS A 752 -4.90 20.11 -24.14
C CYS A 752 -4.34 21.29 -23.34
N ARG A 753 -5.09 22.41 -23.26
CA ARG A 753 -4.71 23.57 -22.45
C ARG A 753 -4.75 23.24 -20.96
N GLU A 754 -5.71 22.46 -20.51
CA GLU A 754 -5.81 21.99 -19.13
C GLU A 754 -4.64 21.07 -18.75
N GLU A 755 -4.33 20.08 -19.58
CA GLU A 755 -3.20 19.17 -19.42
C GLU A 755 -1.83 19.88 -19.50
N LEU A 756 -1.76 21.04 -20.18
CA LEU A 756 -0.57 21.89 -20.28
C LEU A 756 -0.57 23.09 -19.32
N ASP A 757 -1.51 23.11 -18.36
CA ASP A 757 -1.68 24.12 -17.32
C ASP A 757 -1.94 25.57 -17.79
N TYR A 758 -2.59 25.70 -18.94
CA TYR A 758 -3.13 26.93 -19.51
C TYR A 758 -4.59 27.18 -19.05
N GLN A 759 -4.82 27.12 -17.73
CA GLN A 759 -6.15 27.12 -17.09
C GLN A 759 -7.09 28.26 -17.54
N TYR A 760 -6.55 29.47 -17.69
CA TYR A 760 -7.33 30.61 -18.17
C TYR A 760 -7.89 30.39 -19.58
N TYR A 761 -7.05 29.89 -20.48
CA TYR A 761 -7.43 29.61 -21.86
C TYR A 761 -8.29 28.36 -21.99
N ALA A 762 -8.09 27.37 -21.11
CA ALA A 762 -8.94 26.19 -21.00
C ALA A 762 -10.37 26.59 -20.60
N ALA A 763 -10.52 27.45 -19.60
CA ALA A 763 -11.83 27.95 -19.15
C ALA A 763 -12.54 28.79 -20.23
N GLU A 764 -11.80 29.65 -20.96
CA GLU A 764 -12.39 30.42 -22.06
C GLU A 764 -12.86 29.49 -23.19
N ASP A 765 -12.09 28.44 -23.50
CA ASP A 765 -12.50 27.42 -24.46
C ASP A 765 -13.74 26.65 -23.98
N LEU A 766 -13.85 26.25 -22.70
CA LEU A 766 -15.08 25.60 -22.21
C LEU A 766 -16.29 26.52 -22.32
N ARG A 767 -16.11 27.81 -22.04
CA ARG A 767 -17.17 28.82 -22.18
C ARG A 767 -17.59 28.97 -23.64
N LEU A 768 -16.63 28.98 -24.57
CA LEU A 768 -16.88 29.01 -26.00
C LEU A 768 -17.58 27.73 -26.47
N ALA A 769 -17.06 26.55 -26.12
CA ALA A 769 -17.59 25.25 -26.52
C ALA A 769 -19.07 25.08 -26.13
N ALA A 770 -19.44 25.51 -24.91
CA ALA A 770 -20.82 25.49 -24.42
C ALA A 770 -21.79 26.41 -25.20
N THR A 771 -21.30 27.26 -26.10
CA THR A 771 -22.11 28.18 -26.92
C THR A 771 -22.18 27.78 -28.40
N LEU A 772 -21.35 26.84 -28.86
CA LEU A 772 -21.24 26.47 -30.27
C LEU A 772 -22.38 25.54 -30.74
N PRO A 773 -22.76 25.56 -32.03
CA PRO A 773 -23.81 24.68 -32.54
C PRO A 773 -23.44 23.19 -32.40
N LEU A 774 -24.35 22.39 -31.83
CA LEU A 774 -24.20 20.92 -31.74
C LEU A 774 -24.72 20.16 -32.98
N LYS A 775 -25.12 20.90 -34.02
CA LYS A 775 -25.65 20.31 -35.25
C LYS A 775 -24.53 19.56 -35.95
N ASP A 776 -24.77 18.30 -36.30
CA ASP A 776 -23.82 17.42 -37.01
C ASP A 776 -22.53 17.05 -36.22
N VAL A 777 -22.45 17.36 -34.93
CA VAL A 777 -21.33 16.98 -34.04
C VAL A 777 -21.46 15.51 -33.60
N SER A 778 -20.42 14.71 -33.82
CA SER A 778 -20.41 13.27 -33.48
C SER A 778 -19.16 12.87 -32.67
N PRO A 779 -19.26 12.69 -31.35
CA PRO A 779 -18.15 12.24 -30.52
C PRO A 779 -17.94 10.73 -30.71
N LYS A 780 -16.98 10.37 -31.58
CA LYS A 780 -16.67 8.98 -31.98
C LYS A 780 -15.24 8.55 -31.69
N LEU A 781 -14.38 9.49 -31.29
CA LEU A 781 -12.95 9.28 -31.12
C LEU A 781 -12.62 8.68 -29.75
N LYS A 782 -11.45 8.05 -29.62
CA LYS A 782 -11.13 7.22 -28.45
C LYS A 782 -10.96 8.06 -27.18
N ALA A 783 -10.34 9.24 -27.27
CA ALA A 783 -10.18 10.14 -26.11
C ALA A 783 -11.42 11.01 -25.85
N ALA A 784 -12.45 10.97 -26.71
CA ALA A 784 -13.57 11.91 -26.65
C ALA A 784 -14.37 11.80 -25.34
N LEU A 785 -14.50 10.60 -24.77
CA LEU A 785 -15.18 10.46 -23.47
C LEU A 785 -14.38 11.14 -22.35
N THR A 786 -13.06 10.92 -22.30
CA THR A 786 -12.16 11.54 -21.31
C THR A 786 -12.18 13.05 -21.41
N VAL A 787 -12.10 13.59 -22.64
CA VAL A 787 -12.16 15.03 -22.91
C VAL A 787 -13.48 15.63 -22.39
N LEU A 788 -14.61 15.00 -22.70
CA LEU A 788 -15.94 15.49 -22.30
C LEU A 788 -16.20 15.32 -20.79
N GLN A 789 -15.62 14.29 -20.16
CA GLN A 789 -15.63 14.13 -18.71
C GLN A 789 -14.87 15.27 -18.02
N SER A 790 -13.65 15.59 -18.48
CA SER A 790 -12.87 16.72 -17.96
C SER A 790 -13.65 18.03 -18.08
N ALA A 791 -14.23 18.27 -19.26
CA ALA A 791 -15.07 19.44 -19.51
C ALA A 791 -16.25 19.54 -18.53
N SER A 792 -16.96 18.44 -18.29
CA SER A 792 -18.10 18.41 -17.34
C SER A 792 -17.69 18.59 -15.88
N GLN A 793 -16.46 18.21 -15.50
CA GLN A 793 -15.95 18.44 -14.15
C GLN A 793 -15.55 19.90 -13.92
N ARG A 794 -14.92 20.54 -14.91
CA ARG A 794 -14.51 21.96 -14.85
C ARG A 794 -15.66 22.92 -15.08
N ASN A 795 -16.64 22.53 -15.87
CA ASN A 795 -17.86 23.27 -16.10
C ASN A 795 -19.09 22.37 -15.85
N PRO A 796 -19.48 22.14 -14.58
CA PRO A 796 -20.62 21.28 -14.23
C PRO A 796 -21.97 21.75 -14.76
N VAL A 797 -22.05 23.00 -15.23
CA VAL A 797 -23.24 23.58 -15.85
C VAL A 797 -23.20 23.51 -17.38
N ASP A 798 -22.28 22.74 -17.94
CA ASP A 798 -22.19 22.49 -19.38
C ASP A 798 -23.13 21.37 -19.83
N ALA A 799 -24.37 21.76 -20.19
CA ALA A 799 -25.33 20.81 -20.74
C ALA A 799 -24.86 20.15 -22.05
N TYR A 800 -23.97 20.80 -22.83
CA TYR A 800 -23.50 20.29 -24.11
C TYR A 800 -22.50 19.15 -23.91
N ALA A 801 -21.60 19.26 -22.94
CA ALA A 801 -20.70 18.18 -22.54
C ALA A 801 -21.50 16.92 -22.11
N HIS A 802 -22.53 17.09 -21.27
CA HIS A 802 -23.40 15.99 -20.85
C HIS A 802 -24.17 15.34 -22.01
N TYR A 803 -24.70 16.15 -22.93
CA TYR A 803 -25.37 15.64 -24.13
C TYR A 803 -24.42 14.87 -25.06
N LEU A 804 -23.21 15.39 -25.30
CA LEU A 804 -22.19 14.73 -26.13
C LEU A 804 -21.72 13.41 -25.50
N MET A 805 -21.59 13.33 -24.17
CA MET A 805 -21.35 12.05 -23.47
C MET A 805 -22.52 11.08 -23.66
N GLY A 806 -23.76 11.56 -23.62
CA GLY A 806 -24.96 10.76 -23.92
C GLY A 806 -24.96 10.18 -25.33
N LEU A 807 -24.55 10.97 -26.33
CA LEU A 807 -24.34 10.51 -27.70
C LEU A 807 -23.24 9.44 -27.78
N LEU A 808 -22.10 9.65 -27.12
CA LEU A 808 -20.98 8.71 -27.12
C LEU A 808 -21.37 7.38 -26.49
N HIS A 809 -22.04 7.40 -25.33
CA HIS A 809 -22.54 6.19 -24.67
C HIS A 809 -23.57 5.45 -25.52
N ARG A 810 -24.49 6.17 -26.19
CA ARG A 810 -25.44 5.55 -27.12
C ARG A 810 -24.71 4.87 -28.27
N ASN A 811 -23.77 5.56 -28.90
CA ASN A 811 -23.01 5.05 -30.04
C ASN A 811 -22.15 3.83 -29.64
N ALA A 812 -21.68 3.79 -28.39
CA ALA A 812 -20.95 2.66 -27.81
C ALA A 812 -21.85 1.50 -27.32
N GLY A 813 -23.15 1.54 -27.59
CA GLY A 813 -24.09 0.49 -27.17
C GLY A 813 -24.36 0.44 -25.67
N ARG A 814 -24.16 1.55 -24.95
CA ARG A 814 -24.36 1.69 -23.49
C ARG A 814 -25.60 2.53 -23.17
N PRO A 815 -26.83 2.02 -23.38
CA PRO A 815 -28.06 2.82 -23.29
C PRO A 815 -28.39 3.32 -21.88
N ALA A 816 -27.90 2.65 -20.83
CA ALA A 816 -28.08 3.11 -19.45
C ALA A 816 -27.22 4.35 -19.15
N ALA A 817 -25.92 4.29 -19.42
CA ALA A 817 -25.02 5.44 -19.28
C ALA A 817 -25.42 6.60 -20.20
N ALA A 818 -25.94 6.29 -21.39
CA ALA A 818 -26.50 7.29 -22.29
C ALA A 818 -27.70 8.01 -21.68
N ARG A 819 -28.61 7.28 -21.02
CA ARG A 819 -29.75 7.86 -20.31
C ARG A 819 -29.28 8.76 -19.16
N ASP A 820 -28.39 8.27 -18.31
CA ASP A 820 -27.91 9.02 -17.14
C ASP A 820 -27.24 10.35 -17.56
N ALA A 821 -26.40 10.31 -18.61
CA ALA A 821 -25.78 11.51 -19.15
C ALA A 821 -26.79 12.51 -19.75
N LEU A 822 -27.86 12.03 -20.39
CA LEU A 822 -28.91 12.88 -20.96
C LEU A 822 -29.85 13.46 -19.90
N GLU A 823 -30.13 12.71 -18.84
CA GLU A 823 -30.86 13.20 -17.68
C GLU A 823 -30.06 14.30 -16.98
N ASN A 824 -28.74 14.15 -16.83
CA ASN A 824 -27.86 15.22 -16.32
C ASN A 824 -27.86 16.46 -17.22
N ALA A 825 -27.85 16.30 -18.55
CA ALA A 825 -28.00 17.42 -19.47
C ALA A 825 -29.32 18.18 -19.28
N LEU A 826 -30.42 17.47 -18.96
CA LEU A 826 -31.74 18.05 -18.71
C LEU A 826 -31.89 18.67 -17.31
N ILE A 827 -31.14 18.18 -16.32
CA ILE A 827 -31.03 18.83 -15.00
C ILE A 827 -30.37 20.20 -15.15
N VAL A 828 -29.27 20.26 -15.90
CA VAL A 828 -28.49 21.49 -16.11
C VAL A 828 -29.24 22.47 -17.02
N ARG A 829 -29.88 21.96 -18.08
CA ARG A 829 -30.68 22.76 -19.02
C ARG A 829 -32.05 22.12 -19.23
N PRO A 830 -33.03 22.46 -18.37
CA PRO A 830 -34.41 22.03 -18.58
C PRO A 830 -34.93 22.46 -19.95
N GLY A 831 -35.61 21.56 -20.67
CA GLY A 831 -36.11 21.83 -22.02
C GLY A 831 -35.04 21.82 -23.12
N PHE A 832 -33.93 21.10 -22.94
CA PHE A 832 -32.88 20.95 -23.95
C PHE A 832 -33.32 19.97 -25.06
N PRO A 833 -33.79 20.44 -26.23
CA PRO A 833 -34.56 19.60 -27.16
C PRO A 833 -33.75 18.44 -27.75
N GLN A 834 -32.44 18.64 -27.93
CA GLN A 834 -31.52 17.60 -28.42
C GLN A 834 -31.41 16.44 -27.42
N ALA A 835 -31.32 16.74 -26.12
CA ALA A 835 -31.23 15.71 -25.08
C ALA A 835 -32.57 14.97 -24.92
N GLU A 836 -33.71 15.67 -24.98
CA GLU A 836 -35.05 15.06 -24.93
C GLU A 836 -35.28 14.14 -26.14
N ALA A 837 -34.95 14.60 -27.34
CA ALA A 837 -35.11 13.82 -28.57
C ALA A 837 -34.20 12.58 -28.60
N LEU A 838 -33.01 12.66 -27.99
CA LEU A 838 -32.09 11.54 -27.88
C LEU A 838 -32.53 10.54 -26.81
N LEU A 839 -32.98 11.03 -25.66
CA LEU A 839 -33.50 10.23 -24.56
C LEU A 839 -34.76 9.45 -24.99
N ALA A 840 -35.64 10.07 -25.78
CA ALA A 840 -36.84 9.42 -26.34
C ALA A 840 -36.53 8.29 -27.34
N LYS A 841 -35.32 8.27 -27.93
CA LYS A 841 -34.85 7.23 -28.85
C LYS A 841 -34.12 6.09 -28.15
N LEU A 842 -33.78 6.24 -26.87
CA LEU A 842 -33.17 5.16 -26.10
C LEU A 842 -34.24 4.13 -25.72
N PRO A 843 -33.92 2.82 -25.74
CA PRO A 843 -34.85 1.79 -25.31
C PRO A 843 -35.37 2.12 -23.91
N PRO A 844 -36.67 1.98 -23.62
CA PRO A 844 -37.21 2.24 -22.28
C PRO A 844 -36.40 1.46 -21.24
N ALA A 845 -36.19 2.05 -20.07
CA ALA A 845 -35.45 1.41 -18.98
C ALA A 845 -36.02 0.01 -18.79
N THR A 846 -35.23 -1.04 -19.10
CA THR A 846 -35.70 -2.42 -18.98
C THR A 846 -36.19 -2.63 -17.56
N GLU A 847 -37.45 -3.07 -17.43
CA GLU A 847 -38.20 -3.19 -16.17
C GLU A 847 -37.60 -4.16 -15.14
N SER A 848 -36.42 -4.75 -15.37
CA SER A 848 -35.74 -5.62 -14.40
C SER A 848 -35.23 -4.89 -13.15
N ARG A 849 -35.32 -3.56 -13.08
CA ARG A 849 -35.13 -2.79 -11.84
C ARG A 849 -36.39 -2.61 -11.00
N ARG A 850 -37.60 -2.94 -11.49
CA ARG A 850 -38.82 -2.48 -10.81
C ARG A 850 -39.63 -3.51 -10.04
N LYS A 851 -39.50 -4.83 -10.21
CA LYS A 851 -40.26 -5.77 -9.37
C LYS A 851 -39.61 -7.15 -9.25
N VAL A 852 -38.71 -7.20 -8.27
CA VAL A 852 -38.45 -8.23 -7.23
C VAL A 852 -38.41 -9.68 -7.67
N ARG A 853 -37.49 -10.49 -7.13
CA ARG A 853 -37.74 -11.93 -6.85
C ARG A 853 -38.37 -12.71 -8.03
N GLN A 854 -37.58 -13.58 -8.64
CA GLN A 854 -37.97 -14.81 -9.36
C GLN A 854 -37.47 -14.88 -10.82
N ALA A 855 -36.43 -15.71 -10.96
CA ALA A 855 -36.01 -16.60 -12.05
C ALA A 855 -36.59 -16.49 -13.50
N ALA A 856 -35.65 -16.24 -14.44
CA ALA A 856 -35.27 -17.04 -15.65
C ALA A 856 -36.10 -16.94 -16.99
N PRO A 857 -35.57 -17.40 -18.17
CA PRO A 857 -34.80 -16.56 -19.14
C PRO A 857 -35.04 -16.83 -20.68
N ALA A 858 -34.55 -15.97 -21.59
CA ALA A 858 -34.28 -16.24 -23.04
C ALA A 858 -33.61 -15.00 -23.73
N THR A 859 -32.64 -15.01 -24.68
CA THR A 859 -31.77 -15.98 -25.38
C THR A 859 -30.64 -15.20 -26.15
N LEU A 860 -29.40 -15.70 -26.16
CA LEU A 860 -28.19 -15.17 -26.86
C LEU A 860 -27.96 -15.82 -28.26
N SER A 861 -27.11 -15.21 -29.10
CA SER A 861 -26.80 -15.63 -30.49
C SER A 861 -26.08 -16.99 -30.60
N SER A 862 -26.12 -17.60 -31.79
CA SER A 862 -25.78 -19.02 -32.03
C SER A 862 -24.30 -19.41 -32.02
N GLU A 863 -23.36 -18.48 -32.26
CA GLU A 863 -21.91 -18.76 -32.15
C GLU A 863 -21.38 -18.65 -30.71
N ALA A 864 -22.01 -17.82 -29.86
CA ALA A 864 -21.72 -17.72 -28.43
C ALA A 864 -22.27 -18.92 -27.61
N ARG A 865 -22.74 -19.98 -28.29
CA ARG A 865 -23.43 -21.15 -27.72
C ARG A 865 -22.81 -22.49 -28.14
N SER A 866 -21.61 -22.51 -28.72
CA SER A 866 -20.96 -23.79 -29.08
C SER A 866 -20.55 -24.57 -27.81
N PRO A 867 -20.63 -25.92 -27.80
CA PRO A 867 -20.20 -26.73 -26.67
C PRO A 867 -18.78 -26.42 -26.18
N VAL A 868 -17.83 -26.18 -27.09
CA VAL A 868 -16.43 -25.84 -26.76
C VAL A 868 -16.33 -24.47 -26.08
N ALA A 869 -17.07 -23.47 -26.56
CA ALA A 869 -17.07 -22.14 -25.95
C ALA A 869 -17.71 -22.17 -24.55
N ILE A 870 -18.76 -22.97 -24.35
CA ILE A 870 -19.40 -23.18 -23.05
C ILE A 870 -18.43 -23.88 -22.08
N ALA A 871 -17.71 -24.90 -22.55
CA ALA A 871 -16.70 -25.59 -21.75
C ALA A 871 -15.52 -24.66 -21.35
N ALA A 872 -15.03 -23.83 -22.27
CA ALA A 872 -14.00 -22.82 -21.98
C ALA A 872 -14.49 -21.75 -20.98
N MET A 873 -15.75 -21.32 -21.10
CA MET A 873 -16.37 -20.40 -20.13
C MET A 873 -16.45 -21.02 -18.73
N ALA A 874 -16.86 -22.29 -18.63
CA ALA A 874 -16.87 -23.01 -17.37
C ALA A 874 -15.47 -23.07 -16.74
N LEU A 875 -14.43 -23.34 -17.53
CA LEU A 875 -13.05 -23.33 -17.04
C LEU A 875 -12.60 -21.95 -16.52
N ARG A 876 -12.99 -20.85 -17.17
CA ARG A 876 -12.68 -19.49 -16.66
C ARG A 876 -13.35 -19.18 -15.33
N ILE A 877 -14.59 -19.64 -15.14
CA ILE A 877 -15.30 -19.52 -13.85
C ILE A 877 -14.62 -20.37 -12.77
N ALA A 878 -14.12 -21.55 -13.14
CA ALA A 878 -13.32 -22.37 -12.23
C ALA A 878 -11.96 -21.73 -11.88
N ALA A 879 -11.36 -20.95 -12.79
CA ALA A 879 -10.13 -20.20 -12.52
C ALA A 879 -10.34 -19.11 -11.45
N SER A 880 -11.56 -18.55 -11.31
CA SER A 880 -11.94 -17.66 -10.20
C SER A 880 -12.41 -18.40 -8.93
N ALA A 881 -12.05 -19.69 -8.79
CA ALA A 881 -12.34 -20.55 -7.64
C ALA A 881 -13.82 -20.96 -7.46
N ASP A 882 -14.67 -20.73 -8.46
CA ASP A 882 -16.07 -21.15 -8.44
C ASP A 882 -16.27 -22.47 -9.22
N ILE A 883 -15.88 -23.59 -8.62
CA ILE A 883 -15.99 -24.92 -9.25
C ILE A 883 -17.44 -25.37 -9.41
N ASP A 884 -18.31 -25.08 -8.44
CA ASP A 884 -19.72 -25.47 -8.51
C ASP A 884 -20.49 -24.62 -9.53
N GLY A 885 -20.20 -23.32 -9.62
CA GLY A 885 -20.69 -22.45 -10.68
C GLY A 885 -20.22 -22.91 -12.06
N ALA A 886 -18.95 -23.30 -12.21
CA ALA A 886 -18.44 -23.87 -13.46
C ALA A 886 -19.14 -25.20 -13.84
N MET A 887 -19.36 -26.09 -12.88
CA MET A 887 -20.05 -27.37 -13.11
C MET A 887 -21.50 -27.17 -13.56
N SER A 888 -22.15 -26.06 -13.17
CA SER A 888 -23.53 -25.75 -13.57
C SER A 888 -23.73 -25.54 -15.08
N TYR A 889 -22.64 -25.33 -15.84
CA TYR A 889 -22.69 -25.20 -17.30
C TYR A 889 -22.79 -26.54 -18.01
N PHE A 890 -22.41 -27.65 -17.36
CA PHE A 890 -22.48 -29.01 -17.89
C PHE A 890 -23.86 -29.61 -17.67
N ILE A 891 -24.82 -29.15 -18.46
CA ILE A 891 -26.21 -29.62 -18.46
C ILE A 891 -26.60 -30.19 -19.84
N PRO A 892 -27.61 -31.09 -19.91
CA PRO A 892 -27.99 -31.73 -21.17
C PRO A 892 -28.32 -30.75 -22.31
N SER A 893 -28.89 -29.58 -22.00
CA SER A 893 -29.24 -28.57 -23.00
C SER A 893 -28.04 -27.92 -23.67
N ASN A 894 -26.89 -27.86 -22.97
CA ASN A 894 -25.65 -27.28 -23.50
C ASN A 894 -24.82 -28.34 -24.24
N PHE A 895 -24.98 -29.63 -23.90
CA PHE A 895 -24.23 -30.75 -24.45
C PHE A 895 -25.14 -31.93 -24.86
N PRO A 896 -26.05 -31.75 -25.84
CA PRO A 896 -27.10 -32.73 -26.13
C PRO A 896 -26.64 -33.99 -26.88
N GLY A 897 -25.47 -33.95 -27.53
CA GLY A 897 -24.96 -35.06 -28.36
C GLY A 897 -23.95 -35.96 -27.63
N GLU A 898 -23.92 -37.25 -27.98
CA GLU A 898 -22.93 -38.24 -27.51
C GLU A 898 -21.51 -37.94 -28.01
N LYS A 899 -21.39 -37.40 -29.23
CA LYS A 899 -20.11 -37.01 -29.81
C LYS A 899 -19.87 -35.51 -29.59
N GLN A 900 -19.01 -35.20 -28.63
CA GLN A 900 -18.48 -33.85 -28.40
C GLN A 900 -16.99 -33.79 -28.72
N ASP A 901 -16.50 -32.56 -28.89
CA ASP A 901 -15.07 -32.27 -28.97
C ASP A 901 -14.35 -32.74 -27.69
N ASP A 902 -13.11 -33.18 -27.82
CA ASP A 902 -12.33 -33.69 -26.69
C ASP A 902 -12.06 -32.60 -25.65
N ALA A 903 -12.01 -31.32 -26.05
CA ALA A 903 -11.90 -30.19 -25.12
C ALA A 903 -13.08 -30.10 -24.13
N VAL A 904 -14.28 -30.57 -24.53
CA VAL A 904 -15.45 -30.61 -23.63
C VAL A 904 -15.27 -31.68 -22.57
N ARG A 905 -14.78 -32.86 -22.96
CA ARG A 905 -14.48 -33.96 -22.02
C ARG A 905 -13.35 -33.58 -21.08
N GLU A 906 -12.30 -32.96 -21.61
CA GLU A 906 -11.15 -32.51 -20.83
C GLU A 906 -11.55 -31.47 -19.78
N ALA A 907 -12.36 -30.47 -20.16
CA ALA A 907 -12.89 -29.47 -19.23
C ALA A 907 -13.76 -30.09 -18.13
N TYR A 908 -14.69 -30.98 -18.49
CA TYR A 908 -15.56 -31.63 -17.51
C TYR A 908 -14.77 -32.49 -16.51
N LEU A 909 -13.81 -33.28 -17.01
CA LEU A 909 -12.95 -34.11 -16.18
C LEU A 909 -12.11 -33.25 -15.22
N GLU A 910 -11.58 -32.13 -15.70
CA GLU A 910 -10.80 -31.20 -14.88
C GLU A 910 -11.60 -30.65 -13.71
N LEU A 911 -12.83 -30.20 -13.94
CA LEU A 911 -13.68 -29.69 -12.85
C LEU A 911 -13.99 -30.78 -11.81
N ARG A 912 -14.22 -32.01 -12.24
CA ARG A 912 -14.40 -33.15 -11.33
C ARG A 912 -13.14 -33.43 -10.51
N LEU A 913 -11.96 -33.36 -11.14
CA LEU A 913 -10.68 -33.52 -10.47
C LEU A 913 -10.44 -32.41 -9.44
N ARG A 914 -10.76 -31.15 -9.77
CA ARG A 914 -10.61 -30.01 -8.85
C ARG A 914 -11.54 -30.10 -7.66
N ARG A 915 -12.78 -30.55 -7.88
CA ARG A 915 -13.72 -30.82 -6.78
C ARG A 915 -13.19 -31.91 -5.85
N LEU A 916 -12.62 -32.98 -6.40
CA LEU A 916 -11.98 -34.03 -5.60
C LEU A 916 -10.79 -33.49 -4.80
N MET A 917 -9.93 -32.69 -5.41
CA MET A 917 -8.81 -32.04 -4.72
C MET A 917 -9.27 -31.09 -3.62
N ALA A 918 -10.32 -30.31 -3.85
CA ALA A 918 -10.89 -29.41 -2.85
C ALA A 918 -11.45 -30.18 -1.64
N SER A 919 -12.16 -31.29 -1.86
CA SER A 919 -12.61 -32.18 -0.78
C SER A 919 -11.44 -32.78 -0.01
N ALA A 920 -10.38 -33.21 -0.69
CA ALA A 920 -9.17 -33.71 -0.04
C ALA A 920 -8.48 -32.62 0.81
N ALA A 921 -8.34 -31.40 0.29
CA ALA A 921 -7.79 -30.26 1.02
C ALA A 921 -8.62 -29.89 2.26
N ALA A 922 -9.95 -30.03 2.18
CA ALA A 922 -10.87 -29.89 3.31
C ALA A 922 -10.87 -31.09 4.28
N LYS A 923 -9.96 -32.07 4.11
CA LYS A 923 -9.85 -33.31 4.89
C LYS A 923 -11.10 -34.20 4.84
N GLN A 924 -11.94 -34.05 3.81
CA GLN A 924 -13.14 -34.85 3.58
C GLN A 924 -12.78 -36.16 2.85
N CYS A 925 -11.95 -36.98 3.48
CA CYS A 925 -11.31 -38.15 2.85
C CYS A 925 -12.15 -39.44 2.85
N GLY A 926 -13.39 -39.38 3.35
CA GLY A 926 -14.32 -40.52 3.35
C GLY A 926 -14.60 -40.98 1.92
N GLY A 927 -14.11 -42.17 1.57
CA GLY A 927 -14.31 -42.74 0.23
C GLY A 927 -13.39 -42.17 -0.87
N ALA A 928 -12.25 -41.55 -0.53
CA ALA A 928 -11.33 -40.96 -1.52
C ALA A 928 -10.94 -41.94 -2.64
N ALA A 929 -10.62 -43.20 -2.32
CA ALA A 929 -10.33 -44.24 -3.32
C ALA A 929 -11.53 -44.51 -4.26
N GLN A 930 -12.75 -44.51 -3.72
CA GLN A 930 -13.97 -44.65 -4.51
C GLN A 930 -14.20 -43.40 -5.38
N SER A 931 -13.95 -42.20 -4.86
CA SER A 931 -14.07 -40.95 -5.62
C SER A 931 -13.04 -40.85 -6.75
N ILE A 932 -11.82 -41.36 -6.55
CA ILE A 932 -10.79 -41.52 -7.59
C ILE A 932 -11.28 -42.52 -8.65
N ALA A 933 -11.76 -43.70 -8.25
CA ALA A 933 -12.29 -44.70 -9.17
C ALA A 933 -13.52 -44.18 -9.95
N ASN A 934 -14.31 -43.32 -9.32
CA ASN A 934 -15.51 -42.74 -9.93
C ASN A 934 -15.22 -41.61 -10.92
N LEU A 935 -13.98 -41.10 -11.01
CA LEU A 935 -13.65 -39.94 -11.85
C LEU A 935 -13.98 -40.16 -13.33
N GLY A 936 -13.85 -41.40 -13.82
CA GLY A 936 -14.20 -41.80 -15.19
C GLY A 936 -15.60 -42.36 -15.37
N VAL A 937 -16.40 -42.47 -14.30
CA VAL A 937 -17.77 -43.00 -14.40
C VAL A 937 -18.65 -42.01 -15.16
N ALA A 938 -19.38 -42.53 -16.15
CA ALA A 938 -20.29 -41.77 -16.98
C ALA A 938 -21.43 -41.13 -16.18
N ASP A 939 -21.71 -39.86 -16.46
CA ASP A 939 -22.88 -39.16 -15.99
C ASP A 939 -24.06 -39.47 -16.92
N LYS A 940 -25.07 -40.15 -16.39
CA LYS A 940 -26.26 -40.56 -17.15
C LYS A 940 -27.04 -39.38 -17.75
N GLN A 941 -26.85 -38.16 -17.23
CA GLN A 941 -27.49 -36.96 -17.75
C GLN A 941 -26.68 -36.28 -18.86
N LEU A 942 -25.40 -36.63 -19.04
CA LEU A 942 -24.52 -36.02 -20.02
C LEU A 942 -24.01 -37.06 -21.01
N PRO A 943 -24.65 -37.21 -22.19
CA PRO A 943 -24.36 -38.30 -23.12
C PRO A 943 -22.89 -38.40 -23.55
N PHE A 944 -22.18 -37.27 -23.60
CA PHE A 944 -20.77 -37.23 -23.99
C PHE A 944 -19.80 -37.90 -23.00
N THR A 945 -20.27 -38.23 -21.81
CA THR A 945 -19.49 -38.86 -20.73
C THR A 945 -19.48 -40.39 -20.78
N ALA A 946 -20.21 -41.00 -21.73
CA ALA A 946 -20.33 -42.45 -21.87
C ALA A 946 -19.01 -43.18 -22.20
N GLY A 947 -17.99 -42.44 -22.65
CA GLY A 947 -16.65 -42.94 -22.92
C GLY A 947 -15.65 -41.81 -23.24
N GLY A 948 -14.37 -42.15 -23.36
CA GLY A 948 -13.31 -41.20 -23.76
C GLY A 948 -12.52 -40.55 -22.60
N PHE A 949 -12.76 -40.95 -21.34
CA PHE A 949 -11.98 -40.45 -20.20
C PHE A 949 -10.69 -41.25 -19.92
N ASP A 950 -10.56 -42.49 -20.40
CA ASP A 950 -9.44 -43.36 -20.03
C ASP A 950 -8.07 -42.76 -20.37
N ALA A 951 -7.94 -42.17 -21.57
CA ALA A 951 -6.70 -41.51 -21.99
C ALA A 951 -6.40 -40.26 -21.15
N LEU A 952 -7.42 -39.46 -20.83
CA LEU A 952 -7.28 -38.24 -20.04
C LEU A 952 -6.92 -38.55 -18.58
N ILE A 953 -7.56 -39.55 -17.98
CA ILE A 953 -7.27 -40.03 -16.63
C ILE A 953 -5.86 -40.63 -16.57
N GLY A 954 -5.43 -41.31 -17.63
CA GLY A 954 -4.08 -41.87 -17.76
C GLY A 954 -2.96 -40.83 -17.89
N GLY A 955 -3.28 -39.56 -18.18
CA GLY A 955 -2.31 -38.48 -18.36
C GLY A 955 -1.44 -38.21 -17.13
N ALA A 956 -0.21 -37.75 -17.36
CA ALA A 956 0.79 -37.57 -16.30
C ALA A 956 0.33 -36.52 -15.27
N ARG A 957 -0.34 -35.44 -15.71
CA ARG A 957 -0.90 -34.42 -14.83
C ARG A 957 -2.00 -34.96 -13.93
N VAL A 958 -2.98 -35.65 -14.50
CA VAL A 958 -4.10 -36.22 -13.73
C VAL A 958 -3.57 -37.24 -12.73
N GLN A 959 -2.69 -38.14 -13.15
CA GLN A 959 -2.06 -39.12 -12.27
C GLN A 959 -1.24 -38.45 -11.14
N TYR A 960 -0.49 -37.38 -11.43
CA TYR A 960 0.21 -36.64 -10.38
C TYR A 960 -0.76 -36.05 -9.34
N LEU A 961 -1.83 -35.40 -9.79
CA LEU A 961 -2.84 -34.77 -8.93
C LEU A 961 -3.63 -35.79 -8.11
N LEU A 962 -3.94 -36.96 -8.66
CA LEU A 962 -4.53 -38.07 -7.89
C LEU A 962 -3.57 -38.54 -6.79
N GLY A 963 -2.25 -38.54 -7.03
CA GLY A 963 -1.25 -38.84 -6.01
C GLY A 963 -1.23 -37.78 -4.90
N VAL A 964 -1.48 -36.52 -5.23
CA VAL A 964 -1.67 -35.45 -4.23
C VAL A 964 -2.92 -35.69 -3.38
N VAL A 965 -4.03 -36.13 -3.98
CA VAL A 965 -5.26 -36.51 -3.25
C VAL A 965 -4.98 -37.67 -2.29
N GLU A 966 -4.35 -38.74 -2.77
CA GLU A 966 -3.99 -39.91 -1.97
C GLU A 966 -3.09 -39.53 -0.79
N PHE A 967 -2.06 -38.71 -1.03
CA PHE A 967 -1.15 -38.25 0.01
C PHE A 967 -1.87 -37.40 1.06
N THR A 968 -2.68 -36.44 0.64
CA THR A 968 -3.46 -35.56 1.54
C THR A 968 -4.46 -36.36 2.38
N CYS A 969 -5.02 -37.43 1.81
CA CYS A 969 -5.93 -38.33 2.51
C CYS A 969 -5.26 -39.47 3.29
N GLY A 970 -3.93 -39.46 3.40
CA GLY A 970 -3.17 -40.37 4.25
C GLY A 970 -2.71 -41.67 3.59
N ASP A 971 -3.03 -41.93 2.32
CA ASP A 971 -2.54 -43.09 1.57
C ASP A 971 -1.20 -42.78 0.87
N GLN A 972 -0.16 -42.63 1.70
CA GLN A 972 1.17 -42.27 1.22
C GLN A 972 1.80 -43.35 0.32
N GLN A 973 1.43 -44.62 0.50
CA GLN A 973 1.96 -45.73 -0.30
C GLN A 973 1.38 -45.70 -1.71
N ALA A 974 0.08 -45.48 -1.86
CA ALA A 974 -0.54 -45.28 -3.16
C ALA A 974 0.02 -44.04 -3.87
N ALA A 975 0.15 -42.92 -3.15
CA ALA A 975 0.70 -41.68 -3.68
C ALA A 975 2.13 -41.85 -4.22
N ARG A 976 3.03 -42.49 -3.45
CA ARG A 976 4.41 -42.78 -3.88
C ARG A 976 4.45 -43.72 -5.07
N THR A 977 3.63 -44.77 -5.08
CA THR A 977 3.54 -45.72 -6.22
C THR A 977 3.10 -44.99 -7.49
N ARG A 978 2.17 -44.04 -7.36
CA ARG A 978 1.67 -43.24 -8.48
C ARG A 978 2.74 -42.26 -8.98
N TRP A 979 3.40 -41.52 -8.10
CA TRP A 979 4.48 -40.61 -8.48
C TRP A 979 5.68 -41.35 -9.08
N ASP A 980 5.99 -42.57 -8.65
CA ASP A 980 7.06 -43.39 -9.26
C ASP A 980 6.72 -43.69 -10.73
N ARG A 981 5.48 -44.10 -11.01
CA ARG A 981 5.01 -44.31 -12.38
C ARG A 981 5.05 -43.03 -13.21
N VAL A 982 4.57 -41.91 -12.66
CA VAL A 982 4.55 -40.61 -13.37
C VAL A 982 5.96 -40.10 -13.65
N SER A 983 6.92 -40.30 -12.74
CA SER A 983 8.30 -39.83 -12.93
C SER A 983 9.04 -40.50 -14.10
N LYS A 984 8.53 -41.66 -14.55
CA LYS A 984 9.02 -42.45 -15.69
C LYS A 984 8.24 -42.22 -16.98
N ALA A 985 7.17 -41.41 -16.93
CA ALA A 985 6.38 -41.09 -18.11
C ALA A 985 7.16 -40.18 -19.07
N ASP A 986 6.94 -40.38 -20.37
CA ASP A 986 7.47 -39.54 -21.44
C ASP A 986 6.33 -38.68 -22.00
N ALA A 987 6.38 -37.38 -21.71
CA ALA A 987 5.38 -36.42 -22.13
C ALA A 987 5.99 -35.50 -23.19
N GLY A 988 5.27 -35.26 -24.29
CA GLY A 988 5.73 -34.36 -25.35
C GLY A 988 5.88 -32.92 -24.85
N ILE A 989 6.91 -32.22 -25.34
CA ILE A 989 7.28 -30.88 -24.82
C ILE A 989 6.20 -29.80 -24.99
N ALA A 990 5.34 -29.92 -26.00
CA ALA A 990 4.22 -29.00 -26.22
C ALA A 990 2.93 -29.42 -25.48
N SER A 991 3.00 -30.43 -24.60
CA SER A 991 1.88 -30.89 -23.78
C SER A 991 1.87 -30.21 -22.41
N THR A 992 0.69 -30.03 -21.83
CA THR A 992 0.48 -29.61 -20.45
C THR A 992 0.99 -30.64 -19.42
N ASP A 993 1.32 -31.85 -19.87
CA ASP A 993 1.89 -32.93 -19.06
C ASP A 993 3.43 -32.87 -18.93
N TYR A 994 4.15 -32.07 -19.74
CA TYR A 994 5.61 -32.13 -19.87
C TYR A 994 6.37 -31.97 -18.54
N ALA A 995 5.93 -31.05 -17.67
CA ALA A 995 6.60 -30.79 -16.39
C ALA A 995 6.28 -31.83 -15.30
N TYR A 996 5.18 -32.58 -15.44
CA TYR A 996 4.66 -33.45 -14.37
C TYR A 996 5.51 -34.67 -14.03
N PRO A 997 6.23 -35.32 -14.97
CA PRO A 997 7.24 -36.32 -14.62
C PRO A 997 8.34 -35.77 -13.70
N ILE A 998 8.75 -34.51 -13.89
CA ILE A 998 9.76 -33.87 -13.05
C ILE A 998 9.18 -33.45 -11.70
N LEU A 999 7.93 -32.95 -11.67
CA LEU A 999 7.22 -32.65 -10.41
C LEU A 999 6.98 -33.92 -9.58
N ALA A 1000 6.63 -35.04 -10.21
CA ALA A 1000 6.49 -36.33 -9.56
C ALA A 1000 7.83 -36.83 -9.00
N LEU A 1001 8.90 -36.70 -9.79
CA LEU A 1001 10.26 -37.00 -9.31
C LEU A 1001 10.62 -36.13 -8.11
N ALA A 1002 10.21 -34.87 -8.06
CA ALA A 1002 10.46 -33.99 -6.91
C ALA A 1002 9.79 -34.47 -5.62
N LYS A 1003 8.70 -35.25 -5.70
CA LYS A 1003 8.06 -35.87 -4.53
C LYS A 1003 8.81 -37.12 -4.03
N LEU A 1004 9.68 -37.70 -4.85
CA LEU A 1004 10.44 -38.91 -4.53
C LEU A 1004 11.91 -38.58 -4.21
N GLU A 1005 12.55 -37.82 -5.08
CA GLU A 1005 13.98 -37.48 -5.10
C GLU A 1005 14.20 -35.98 -5.46
N PRO A 1006 14.00 -35.06 -4.50
CA PRO A 1006 14.02 -33.61 -4.76
C PRO A 1006 15.33 -33.09 -5.41
N ALA A 1007 16.48 -33.65 -5.02
CA ALA A 1007 17.79 -33.23 -5.53
C ALA A 1007 17.97 -33.59 -7.03
N VAL A 1008 17.53 -34.79 -7.42
CA VAL A 1008 17.58 -35.25 -8.82
C VAL A 1008 16.58 -34.47 -9.68
N ALA A 1009 15.38 -34.20 -9.15
CA ALA A 1009 14.37 -33.39 -9.82
C ALA A 1009 14.86 -31.96 -10.08
N THR A 1010 15.57 -31.34 -9.14
CA THR A 1010 16.14 -29.99 -9.29
C THR A 1010 17.15 -29.94 -10.44
N ALA A 1011 18.03 -30.94 -10.54
CA ALA A 1011 19.00 -31.03 -11.64
C ALA A 1011 18.29 -31.21 -12.99
N ARG A 1012 17.32 -32.13 -13.06
CA ARG A 1012 16.52 -32.40 -14.27
C ARG A 1012 15.69 -31.18 -14.71
N SER A 1013 15.19 -30.40 -13.75
CA SER A 1013 14.44 -29.15 -14.01
C SER A 1013 15.29 -28.11 -14.74
N ARG A 1014 16.56 -27.94 -14.34
CA ARG A 1014 17.47 -26.99 -15.02
C ARG A 1014 17.71 -27.36 -16.48
N THR A 1015 17.92 -28.65 -16.76
CA THR A 1015 18.09 -29.16 -18.12
C THR A 1015 16.82 -28.97 -18.94
N ALA A 1016 15.66 -29.30 -18.38
CA ALA A 1016 14.36 -29.15 -19.05
C ALA A 1016 14.03 -27.68 -19.35
N MET A 1017 14.33 -26.75 -18.43
CA MET A 1017 14.19 -25.31 -18.67
C MET A 1017 15.05 -24.81 -19.84
N GLY A 1018 16.28 -25.30 -19.98
CA GLY A 1018 17.14 -24.97 -21.12
C GLY A 1018 16.63 -25.52 -22.46
N PHE A 1019 15.82 -26.59 -22.44
CA PHE A 1019 15.16 -27.12 -23.64
C PHE A 1019 13.89 -26.33 -23.97
N LEU A 1020 13.08 -26.00 -22.97
CA LEU A 1020 11.89 -25.15 -23.12
C LEU A 1020 12.24 -23.76 -23.65
N ALA A 1021 13.29 -23.12 -23.11
CA ALA A 1021 13.74 -21.80 -23.57
C ALA A 1021 14.09 -21.78 -25.07
N ARG A 1022 14.71 -22.85 -25.58
CA ARG A 1022 15.02 -22.97 -27.02
C ARG A 1022 13.77 -23.18 -27.88
N GLN A 1023 12.81 -23.97 -27.39
CA GLN A 1023 11.55 -24.19 -28.08
C GLN A 1023 10.69 -22.92 -28.10
N LEU A 1024 10.64 -22.14 -27.01
CA LEU A 1024 9.90 -20.89 -26.96
C LEU A 1024 10.35 -19.86 -28.01
N GLY A 1025 11.64 -19.88 -28.38
CA GLY A 1025 12.15 -19.00 -29.45
C GLY A 1025 11.77 -19.42 -30.88
N SER A 1026 11.18 -20.60 -31.08
CA SER A 1026 10.90 -21.16 -32.42
C SER A 1026 9.54 -21.86 -32.58
N ALA A 1027 8.78 -22.01 -31.50
CA ALA A 1027 7.51 -22.70 -31.49
C ALA A 1027 6.38 -21.88 -32.15
N ALA A 1028 5.44 -22.59 -32.78
CA ALA A 1028 4.22 -21.97 -33.30
C ALA A 1028 3.35 -21.40 -32.16
N PRO A 1029 2.58 -20.32 -32.40
CA PRO A 1029 1.75 -19.67 -31.36
C PRO A 1029 0.86 -20.63 -30.57
N ALA A 1030 0.28 -21.62 -31.24
CA ALA A 1030 -0.59 -22.63 -30.62
C ALA A 1030 0.08 -23.49 -29.52
N HIS A 1031 1.42 -23.54 -29.47
CA HIS A 1031 2.17 -24.30 -28.48
C HIS A 1031 2.79 -23.43 -27.38
N LEU A 1032 2.81 -22.10 -27.55
CA LEU A 1032 3.46 -21.18 -26.61
C LEU A 1032 2.85 -21.27 -25.21
N GLY A 1033 1.52 -21.32 -25.09
CA GLY A 1033 0.83 -21.40 -23.80
C GLY A 1033 1.20 -22.64 -22.98
N ALA A 1034 1.36 -23.80 -23.63
CA ALA A 1034 1.73 -25.05 -22.95
C ALA A 1034 3.22 -25.10 -22.59
N LEU A 1035 4.09 -24.51 -23.44
CA LEU A 1035 5.51 -24.37 -23.17
C LEU A 1035 5.77 -23.43 -21.99
N GLN A 1036 5.06 -22.30 -21.94
CA GLN A 1036 5.13 -21.31 -20.87
C GLN A 1036 4.55 -21.84 -19.56
N TYR A 1037 3.44 -22.59 -19.62
CA TYR A 1037 2.92 -23.32 -18.46
C TYR A 1037 3.96 -24.29 -17.88
N SER A 1038 4.59 -25.10 -18.74
CA SER A 1038 5.63 -26.04 -18.31
C SER A 1038 6.87 -25.32 -17.77
N GLN A 1039 7.26 -24.20 -18.35
CA GLN A 1039 8.37 -23.38 -17.87
C GLN A 1039 8.08 -22.81 -16.49
N GLY A 1040 6.87 -22.27 -16.29
CA GLY A 1040 6.43 -21.73 -15.02
C GLY A 1040 6.43 -22.78 -13.90
N LEU A 1041 5.93 -23.99 -14.17
CA LEU A 1041 5.93 -25.09 -13.20
C LEU A 1041 7.36 -25.46 -12.75
N LEU A 1042 8.32 -25.51 -13.67
CA LEU A 1042 9.72 -25.84 -13.35
C LEU A 1042 10.47 -24.68 -12.67
N GLN A 1043 10.13 -23.44 -13.00
CA GLN A 1043 10.63 -22.25 -12.29
C GLN A 1043 10.12 -22.23 -10.85
N ALA A 1044 8.83 -22.48 -10.63
CA ALA A 1044 8.24 -22.58 -9.30
C ALA A 1044 8.90 -23.71 -8.49
N LEU A 1045 9.13 -24.88 -9.10
CA LEU A 1045 9.83 -26.00 -8.46
C LEU A 1045 11.28 -25.65 -8.04
N THR A 1046 11.94 -24.75 -8.77
CA THR A 1046 13.33 -24.33 -8.49
C THR A 1046 13.42 -23.05 -7.66
N GLY A 1047 12.31 -22.58 -7.08
CA GLY A 1047 12.25 -21.42 -6.19
C GLY A 1047 12.22 -20.06 -6.91
N LYS A 1048 12.03 -20.02 -8.23
CA LYS A 1048 11.99 -18.79 -9.04
C LYS A 1048 10.56 -18.30 -9.23
N GLN A 1049 9.94 -17.82 -8.15
CA GLN A 1049 8.50 -17.53 -8.14
C GLN A 1049 8.10 -16.37 -9.08
N ALA A 1050 8.91 -15.32 -9.19
CA ALA A 1050 8.64 -14.19 -10.09
C ALA A 1050 8.72 -14.62 -11.58
N ASP A 1051 9.75 -15.40 -11.94
CA ASP A 1051 9.89 -15.94 -13.29
C ASP A 1051 8.73 -16.89 -13.62
N ALA A 1052 8.31 -17.70 -12.64
CA ALA A 1052 7.17 -18.60 -12.78
C ALA A 1052 5.87 -17.83 -13.03
N MET A 1053 5.62 -16.79 -12.24
CA MET A 1053 4.46 -15.90 -12.40
C MET A 1053 4.45 -15.24 -13.77
N SER A 1054 5.59 -14.74 -14.25
CA SER A 1054 5.70 -14.16 -15.59
C SER A 1054 5.41 -15.20 -16.68
N SER A 1055 5.97 -16.42 -16.56
CA SER A 1055 5.73 -17.48 -17.53
C SER A 1055 4.25 -17.89 -17.55
N PHE A 1056 3.59 -18.00 -16.40
CA PHE A 1056 2.17 -18.32 -16.37
C PHE A 1056 1.29 -17.20 -16.97
N ARG A 1057 1.59 -15.93 -16.72
CA ARG A 1057 0.85 -14.80 -17.33
C ARG A 1057 0.97 -14.82 -18.85
N SER A 1058 2.20 -14.92 -19.36
CA SER A 1058 2.42 -15.06 -20.79
C SER A 1058 1.73 -16.31 -21.34
N GLY A 1059 1.74 -17.41 -20.59
CA GLY A 1059 1.09 -18.67 -20.97
C GLY A 1059 -0.43 -18.56 -21.08
N ALA A 1060 -1.07 -17.78 -20.22
CA ALA A 1060 -2.51 -17.50 -20.28
C ALA A 1060 -2.88 -16.64 -21.50
N GLU A 1061 -2.00 -15.73 -21.91
CA GLU A 1061 -2.21 -14.80 -23.03
C GLU A 1061 -1.88 -15.41 -24.40
N ALA A 1062 -1.06 -16.46 -24.45
CA ALA A 1062 -0.48 -16.97 -25.68
C ALA A 1062 -1.37 -17.88 -26.55
N GLY A 1063 -2.57 -18.26 -26.09
CA GLY A 1063 -3.40 -19.28 -26.76
C GLY A 1063 -4.92 -19.02 -26.71
N PRO A 1064 -5.71 -19.79 -27.49
CA PRO A 1064 -7.17 -19.68 -27.47
C PRO A 1064 -7.75 -20.13 -26.12
N ALA A 1065 -8.91 -19.59 -25.77
CA ALA A 1065 -9.60 -19.90 -24.52
C ALA A 1065 -9.83 -21.41 -24.36
N GLY A 1066 -9.52 -21.96 -23.18
CA GLY A 1066 -9.63 -23.40 -22.94
C GLY A 1066 -8.71 -23.92 -21.84
N MET A 1067 -8.32 -25.19 -21.93
CA MET A 1067 -7.58 -25.88 -20.85
C MET A 1067 -6.21 -25.24 -20.56
N VAL A 1068 -5.44 -24.86 -21.58
CA VAL A 1068 -4.11 -24.26 -21.39
C VAL A 1068 -4.18 -22.90 -20.70
N GLU A 1069 -5.12 -22.06 -21.10
CA GLU A 1069 -5.40 -20.77 -20.44
C GLU A 1069 -5.79 -21.01 -18.97
N TYR A 1070 -6.73 -21.93 -18.74
CA TYR A 1070 -7.18 -22.29 -17.40
C TYR A 1070 -6.04 -22.73 -16.49
N LEU A 1071 -5.17 -23.63 -16.96
CA LEU A 1071 -4.07 -24.16 -16.15
C LEU A 1071 -3.05 -23.07 -15.78
N ASN A 1072 -2.80 -22.12 -16.67
CA ASN A 1072 -1.95 -20.96 -16.37
C ASN A 1072 -2.59 -20.02 -15.34
N LEU A 1073 -3.88 -19.68 -15.51
CA LEU A 1073 -4.62 -18.85 -14.56
C LEU A 1073 -4.73 -19.52 -13.18
N GLU A 1074 -4.92 -20.83 -13.16
CA GLU A 1074 -4.97 -21.59 -11.92
C GLU A 1074 -3.61 -21.64 -11.22
N ALA A 1075 -2.52 -21.77 -11.98
CA ALA A 1075 -1.16 -21.73 -11.43
C ALA A 1075 -0.80 -20.33 -10.88
N ILE A 1076 -1.25 -19.25 -11.53
CA ILE A 1076 -1.15 -17.88 -11.00
C ILE A 1076 -1.84 -17.80 -9.64
N ARG A 1077 -3.11 -18.21 -9.58
CA ARG A 1077 -3.88 -18.21 -8.34
C ARG A 1077 -3.24 -19.05 -7.25
N ALA A 1078 -2.68 -20.22 -7.60
CA ALA A 1078 -2.01 -21.08 -6.64
C ALA A 1078 -0.70 -20.46 -6.09
N LEU A 1079 0.02 -19.69 -6.91
CA LEU A 1079 1.20 -18.94 -6.47
C LEU A 1079 0.81 -17.74 -5.60
N GLU A 1080 -0.28 -17.04 -5.92
CA GLU A 1080 -0.79 -15.90 -5.14
C GLU A 1080 -1.36 -16.33 -3.79
N ALA A 1081 -1.96 -17.52 -3.68
CA ALA A 1081 -2.48 -18.06 -2.42
C ALA A 1081 -1.43 -18.74 -1.53
N GLY A 1082 -0.24 -19.02 -2.07
CA GLY A 1082 0.89 -19.60 -1.34
C GLY A 1082 1.95 -18.56 -0.91
N GLN A 1083 1.79 -17.32 -1.35
CA GLN A 1083 2.44 -16.11 -0.81
C GLN A 1083 1.59 -15.57 0.33
#